data_AF-A0A953Y5T7-F1
#
_entry.id   AF-A0A953Y5T7-F1
#
_cell.length_a   1.000
_cell.length_b   1.000
_cell.length_c   1.000
_cell.angle_alpha   90.00
_cell.angle_beta   90.00
_cell.angle_gamma   90.00
#
_symmetry.space_group_name_H-M   'P 1'
#
loop_
_entity.id
_entity.type
_entity.pdbx_description
1 polymer ?
#
loop_
_entity_poly.entity_id
_entity_poly.type
_entity_poly.pdbx_seq_one_letter_code
_entity_poly.pdbx_strand_id
1 'polypeptide(L)'
;VYVPYDSESGGYDSDRVYVPNDVYAELFERAFPDKVKPTLVQPPRNALITRAAYRGQIDAAGKLALTCSLRVDVLANGWNTVSLGLLGTGLERHSIEGGEDGARVMSAPAGGYQLIARGPAVYELELSLIAPSAGGRYAFSTAPCPASKFELTSAVADRRVLVGGADAQRDLDAEGTHVEASVGDTQRLAVALVAREVLSAGGASEASANTRSVVYVQRGRVLLRSLTDFTVSGAGREGFTFALPEGFEVTQVQSQLLRGWSVEAGVLRVDLRRPSGARHQVWVQGELALSGNAFSAPQVIPQGVTREGGELGFAVEDGLRVLPRETQGLRRAGPGSLSSLLQGLSDPRQPLEIASAYSFVRRPCELALERVEEDLEVRVRNRLSVRVDDDHVAMTADLSYEVRRGKAYEFNVLVPAGFTLAGRETALDLREVGVADVEGGRVYRLGLGSGLKGSGEVRLHFVRPHSLEGGAEVALPFADVRSLGVSQETAEVALAVAHGLRLRVNGTPSGLTPRDVRSVTRGWSEPQAASWVVGYRRGEASGPGLAQATLQVRRPQPRVGGSWVLHAQVERDVVRYDLRALYEIDDAGAQRFVLEIPAAVGARYQIDGQNLREVRRSEGADGRQQIEVTLQSAVESFYTLSCSWEETVRPGEPFALSRVALRDVDRAARGFVLVEKGAGVPERLEEVGREGVISPQRAADAPALPPGRGPRDFAFSYRVDTERAAPWSVQWKLASTGQQRQPSPARVLWARLVSVYDGEGLVRHRVTYRVRNLRLQFLTLELPTVETDQGARAADVWSVFVDQQPKRLHRQGDLLLIPLPKRTDADLSFDVEVTYATPLPKRFRVGQVIRPQPPVLKTARVSVERNFWTLYLPEQFTYGNFAGTLQRGSGEETEVRTLGGRVEETFELLKTASKGEGQSQSLALSNLSLAQEDVRQQIQQLKSKGGSLKTELAKELQEAEKAYRGVEQSLDQLERERKANQDTQQDADELQQYSQTSYGWNRNKQVFKRDQAKWTGVGKKKPQSQQEEQNEASGEEDLILNIQAGTELNLKNAEVVTQQRKDGKLHAQTIKDTKARPAPETRTSDRWGGDGRQEQGQGAAQGFFALDQGEALPSTTAPRGAVSEAGLLSLAVTFDTPGTPLYFEASGEEGLELEFSVYPAEGSSWLSTLAQALALLALLAGAFRCGLFGRTQKPALQALALVAVGGLVALIFVHLAGAAVALVAGLVGLRFGPASAAA
;
A
#
# COMPACT_ATOMS: atom_id res chain seq x y z
N VAL A 1 -53.30 45.27 -33.29
CA VAL A 1 -53.18 44.23 -34.33
C VAL A 1 -53.69 42.93 -33.75
N TYR A 2 -54.50 42.19 -34.51
CA TYR A 2 -54.83 40.79 -34.24
C TYR A 2 -54.19 39.93 -35.33
N VAL A 3 -53.50 38.87 -34.91
CA VAL A 3 -52.86 37.88 -35.78
C VAL A 3 -53.47 36.53 -35.40
N PRO A 4 -54.32 35.93 -36.24
CA PRO A 4 -54.87 34.62 -35.96
C PRO A 4 -53.84 33.53 -36.20
N TYR A 5 -54.03 32.38 -35.53
CA TYR A 5 -53.21 31.18 -35.74
C TYR A 5 -53.53 30.44 -37.05
N ASP A 6 -54.73 30.68 -37.60
CA ASP A 6 -55.24 30.07 -38.84
C ASP A 6 -55.99 31.15 -39.65
N SER A 7 -55.77 31.20 -40.97
CA SER A 7 -56.19 32.31 -41.83
C SER A 7 -57.66 32.25 -42.29
N GLU A 8 -58.33 31.11 -42.17
CA GLU A 8 -59.64 30.89 -42.82
C GLU A 8 -60.87 31.04 -41.90
N SER A 9 -60.69 31.20 -40.59
CA SER A 9 -61.82 31.39 -39.66
C SER A 9 -62.39 32.81 -39.76
N GLY A 10 -63.54 32.97 -40.43
CA GLY A 10 -64.22 34.25 -40.62
C GLY A 10 -65.25 34.59 -39.55
N GLY A 11 -65.07 35.73 -38.88
CA GLY A 11 -66.07 36.32 -37.96
C GLY A 11 -65.41 37.26 -36.94
N TYR A 12 -65.48 38.57 -37.17
CA TYR A 12 -64.71 39.57 -36.42
C TYR A 12 -65.51 40.83 -36.07
N ASP A 13 -65.24 41.36 -34.87
CA ASP A 13 -65.83 42.58 -34.31
C ASP A 13 -64.93 43.81 -34.60
N SER A 14 -65.50 45.01 -34.67
CA SER A 14 -64.98 46.10 -35.53
C SER A 14 -63.67 46.77 -35.10
N ASP A 15 -63.22 46.57 -33.86
CA ASP A 15 -62.29 47.50 -33.20
C ASP A 15 -60.81 47.09 -33.28
N ARG A 16 -60.44 46.14 -34.14
CA ARG A 16 -59.05 45.65 -34.26
C ARG A 16 -58.60 45.42 -35.70
N VAL A 17 -57.48 46.06 -36.07
CA VAL A 17 -56.77 45.81 -37.33
C VAL A 17 -56.24 44.36 -37.36
N TYR A 18 -56.74 43.58 -38.31
CA TYR A 18 -56.27 42.25 -38.68
C TYR A 18 -54.96 42.34 -39.46
N VAL A 19 -53.98 41.48 -39.16
CA VAL A 19 -52.78 41.28 -39.97
C VAL A 19 -52.56 39.77 -40.15
N PRO A 20 -52.44 39.25 -41.39
CA PRO A 20 -52.08 37.86 -41.66
C PRO A 20 -50.79 37.42 -40.95
N ASN A 21 -50.67 36.14 -40.58
CA ASN A 21 -49.54 35.64 -39.79
C ASN A 21 -48.21 35.67 -40.56
N ASP A 22 -48.23 35.42 -41.86
CA ASP A 22 -47.13 35.60 -42.80
C ASP A 22 -46.68 37.07 -42.90
N VAL A 23 -47.63 38.00 -43.07
CA VAL A 23 -47.36 39.45 -43.10
C VAL A 23 -46.82 39.94 -41.76
N TYR A 24 -47.34 39.42 -40.64
CA TYR A 24 -46.81 39.70 -39.31
C TYR A 24 -45.38 39.18 -39.14
N ALA A 25 -45.09 37.98 -39.63
CA ALA A 25 -43.74 37.40 -39.58
C ALA A 25 -42.73 38.21 -40.41
N GLU A 26 -43.07 38.61 -41.64
CA GLU A 26 -42.19 39.46 -42.47
C GLU A 26 -41.91 40.81 -41.79
N LEU A 27 -42.94 41.45 -41.23
CA LEU A 27 -42.81 42.70 -40.49
C LEU A 27 -41.98 42.52 -39.19
N PHE A 28 -42.12 41.40 -38.51
CA PHE A 28 -41.38 41.11 -37.28
C PHE A 28 -39.90 40.80 -37.55
N GLU A 29 -39.57 40.01 -38.59
CA GLU A 29 -38.19 39.75 -39.00
C GLU A 29 -37.51 41.03 -39.52
N ARG A 30 -38.24 41.91 -40.23
CA ARG A 30 -37.71 43.25 -40.60
C ARG A 30 -37.50 44.17 -39.41
N ALA A 31 -38.36 44.10 -38.38
CA ALA A 31 -38.27 44.97 -37.20
C ALA A 31 -37.20 44.54 -36.19
N PHE A 32 -36.82 43.26 -36.17
CA PHE A 32 -35.87 42.70 -35.19
C PHE A 32 -34.84 41.73 -35.83
N PRO A 33 -34.04 42.16 -36.83
CA PRO A 33 -33.14 41.28 -37.57
C PRO A 33 -32.08 40.58 -36.68
N ASP A 34 -31.64 41.24 -35.60
CA ASP A 34 -30.60 40.73 -34.71
C ASP A 34 -31.11 39.78 -33.59
N LYS A 35 -32.41 39.44 -33.58
CA LYS A 35 -32.95 38.47 -32.60
C LYS A 35 -32.61 37.04 -33.02
N VAL A 36 -31.64 36.44 -32.31
CA VAL A 36 -31.25 35.03 -32.41
C VAL A 36 -32.49 34.12 -32.42
N LYS A 37 -32.63 33.31 -33.47
CA LYS A 37 -33.78 32.40 -33.61
C LYS A 37 -33.77 31.34 -32.49
N PRO A 38 -34.91 31.06 -31.84
CA PRO A 38 -34.98 30.13 -30.72
C PRO A 38 -34.60 28.72 -31.17
N THR A 39 -33.79 28.04 -30.36
CA THR A 39 -33.28 26.70 -30.67
C THR A 39 -34.42 25.68 -30.69
N LEU A 40 -34.56 24.94 -31.80
CA LEU A 40 -35.60 23.93 -31.98
C LEU A 40 -35.52 22.86 -30.89
N VAL A 41 -36.58 22.77 -30.07
CA VAL A 41 -36.74 21.74 -29.05
C VAL A 41 -36.91 20.39 -29.72
N GLN A 42 -36.06 19.42 -29.38
CA GLN A 42 -36.18 18.06 -29.92
C GLN A 42 -37.40 17.34 -29.33
N PRO A 43 -38.15 16.56 -30.14
CA PRO A 43 -39.35 15.87 -29.66
C PRO A 43 -38.99 14.71 -28.71
N PRO A 44 -39.84 14.39 -27.71
CA PRO A 44 -39.58 13.33 -26.72
C PRO A 44 -39.65 11.91 -27.30
N ARG A 45 -40.10 11.76 -28.55
CA ARG A 45 -39.95 10.56 -29.37
C ARG A 45 -39.63 10.96 -30.80
N ASN A 46 -38.72 10.23 -31.45
CA ASN A 46 -38.27 10.51 -32.81
C ASN A 46 -39.36 10.30 -33.87
N ALA A 47 -40.34 9.43 -33.60
CA ALA A 47 -41.50 9.19 -34.46
C ALA A 47 -42.67 8.60 -33.64
N LEU A 48 -43.88 8.64 -34.20
CA LEU A 48 -45.05 7.90 -33.73
C LEU A 48 -45.75 7.19 -34.89
N ILE A 49 -46.34 6.02 -34.62
CA ILE A 49 -47.33 5.42 -35.51
C ILE A 49 -48.70 5.97 -35.07
N THR A 50 -49.31 6.80 -35.91
CA THR A 50 -50.55 7.53 -35.59
C THR A 50 -51.81 6.83 -36.08
N ARG A 51 -51.66 5.87 -37.01
CA ARG A 51 -52.74 5.00 -37.49
C ARG A 51 -52.20 3.64 -37.89
N ALA A 52 -52.90 2.57 -37.51
CA ALA A 52 -52.68 1.22 -38.02
C ALA A 52 -54.00 0.55 -38.37
N ALA A 53 -54.11 0.02 -39.59
CA ALA A 53 -55.27 -0.72 -40.07
C ALA A 53 -54.81 -2.02 -40.75
N TYR A 54 -55.51 -3.11 -40.46
CA TYR A 54 -55.22 -4.44 -40.99
C TYR A 54 -56.43 -4.98 -41.75
N ARG A 55 -56.19 -5.55 -42.92
CA ARG A 55 -57.17 -6.29 -43.72
C ARG A 55 -56.63 -7.67 -44.02
N GLY A 56 -57.34 -8.71 -43.60
CA GLY A 56 -56.96 -10.09 -43.80
C GLY A 56 -57.91 -10.84 -44.74
N GLN A 57 -57.37 -11.80 -45.49
CA GLN A 57 -58.14 -12.81 -46.19
C GLN A 57 -57.56 -14.19 -45.90
N ILE A 58 -58.42 -15.12 -45.47
CA ILE A 58 -58.08 -16.55 -45.37
C ILE A 58 -58.62 -17.27 -46.60
N ASP A 59 -57.72 -17.85 -47.38
CA ASP A 59 -58.07 -18.67 -48.55
C ASP A 59 -58.64 -20.05 -48.15
N ALA A 60 -59.21 -20.77 -49.12
CA ALA A 60 -59.73 -22.12 -48.90
C ALA A 60 -58.64 -23.16 -48.55
N ALA A 61 -57.36 -22.83 -48.69
CA ALA A 61 -56.22 -23.66 -48.27
C ALA A 61 -55.74 -23.34 -46.84
N GLY A 62 -56.34 -22.35 -46.16
CA GLY A 62 -56.00 -21.97 -44.80
C GLY A 62 -54.75 -21.10 -44.69
N LYS A 63 -54.37 -20.34 -45.72
CA LYS A 63 -53.35 -19.28 -45.64
C LYS A 63 -54.01 -17.95 -45.29
N LEU A 64 -53.42 -17.18 -44.37
CA LEU A 64 -53.85 -15.82 -44.04
C LEU A 64 -52.91 -14.81 -44.72
N ALA A 65 -53.41 -14.16 -45.77
CA ALA A 65 -52.80 -12.96 -46.34
C ALA A 65 -53.32 -11.72 -45.60
N LEU A 66 -52.46 -10.72 -45.41
CA LEU A 66 -52.72 -9.51 -44.61
C LEU A 66 -52.16 -8.28 -45.32
N THR A 67 -53.01 -7.29 -45.59
CA THR A 67 -52.59 -5.92 -45.92
C THR A 67 -52.57 -5.11 -44.63
N CYS A 68 -51.45 -4.47 -44.32
CA CYS A 68 -51.27 -3.59 -43.17
C CYS A 68 -50.95 -2.17 -43.63
N SER A 69 -51.86 -1.22 -43.39
CA SER A 69 -51.67 0.20 -43.69
C SER A 69 -51.26 0.94 -42.42
N LEU A 70 -50.10 1.62 -42.45
CA LEU A 70 -49.52 2.33 -41.31
C LEU A 70 -49.23 3.80 -41.66
N ARG A 71 -49.66 4.73 -40.80
CA ARG A 71 -49.21 6.12 -40.83
C ARG A 71 -48.13 6.36 -39.80
N VAL A 72 -46.98 6.87 -40.23
CA VAL A 72 -45.80 7.10 -39.39
C VAL A 72 -45.37 8.57 -39.49
N ASP A 73 -45.59 9.31 -38.41
CA ASP A 73 -45.20 10.71 -38.28
C ASP A 73 -43.78 10.74 -37.67
N VAL A 74 -42.76 11.02 -38.48
CA VAL A 74 -41.35 11.13 -38.05
C VAL A 74 -41.09 12.58 -37.64
N LEU A 75 -40.83 12.80 -36.35
CA LEU A 75 -40.76 14.13 -35.73
C LEU A 75 -39.33 14.67 -35.60
N ALA A 76 -38.32 13.80 -35.43
CA ALA A 76 -36.94 14.23 -35.23
C ALA A 76 -36.22 14.52 -36.56
N ASN A 77 -35.46 15.62 -36.61
CA ASN A 77 -34.67 16.00 -37.78
C ASN A 77 -33.62 14.93 -38.13
N GLY A 78 -33.49 14.59 -39.42
CA GLY A 78 -32.48 13.63 -39.90
C GLY A 78 -32.97 12.19 -39.94
N TRP A 79 -32.04 11.24 -40.08
CA TRP A 79 -32.37 9.82 -40.27
C TRP A 79 -32.77 9.15 -38.96
N ASN A 80 -33.94 8.51 -38.95
CA ASN A 80 -34.52 7.81 -37.82
C ASN A 80 -34.83 6.36 -38.20
N THR A 81 -34.83 5.47 -37.20
CA THR A 81 -35.33 4.10 -37.31
C THR A 81 -36.57 3.95 -36.45
N VAL A 82 -37.68 3.51 -37.03
CA VAL A 82 -38.99 3.38 -36.38
C VAL A 82 -39.42 1.92 -36.41
N SER A 83 -39.62 1.32 -35.23
CA SER A 83 -40.07 -0.08 -35.12
C SER A 83 -41.53 -0.21 -35.54
N LEU A 84 -41.80 -1.00 -36.58
CA LEU A 84 -43.15 -1.30 -37.08
C LEU A 84 -43.76 -2.54 -36.43
N GLY A 85 -42.99 -3.32 -35.66
CA GLY A 85 -43.49 -4.55 -35.01
C GLY A 85 -43.70 -5.70 -36.00
N LEU A 86 -44.92 -6.24 -36.09
CA LEU A 86 -45.33 -7.27 -37.07
C LEU A 86 -44.56 -8.61 -37.03
N LEU A 87 -43.92 -8.92 -35.89
CA LEU A 87 -43.23 -10.19 -35.63
C LEU A 87 -44.17 -11.39 -35.81
N GLY A 88 -43.71 -12.41 -36.53
CA GLY A 88 -44.51 -13.60 -36.83
C GLY A 88 -45.29 -13.52 -38.14
N THR A 89 -45.16 -12.43 -38.91
CA THR A 89 -45.54 -12.38 -40.33
C THR A 89 -44.31 -12.41 -41.23
N GLY A 90 -44.50 -12.76 -42.51
CA GLY A 90 -43.52 -12.60 -43.57
C GLY A 90 -43.95 -11.53 -44.58
N LEU A 91 -43.12 -10.52 -44.80
CA LEU A 91 -43.34 -9.42 -45.75
C LEU A 91 -43.08 -9.87 -47.20
N GLU A 92 -44.11 -9.79 -48.05
CA GLU A 92 -44.03 -10.07 -49.49
C GLU A 92 -43.77 -8.79 -50.31
N ARG A 93 -44.37 -7.67 -49.90
CA ARG A 93 -44.25 -6.37 -50.59
C ARG A 93 -44.44 -5.23 -49.59
N HIS A 94 -43.76 -4.10 -49.82
CA HIS A 94 -44.06 -2.84 -49.18
C HIS A 94 -44.15 -1.72 -50.23
N SER A 95 -45.02 -0.73 -49.99
CA SER A 95 -44.92 0.63 -50.52
C SER A 95 -44.63 1.60 -49.39
N ILE A 96 -44.08 2.77 -49.74
CA ILE A 96 -43.85 3.90 -48.84
C ILE A 96 -44.17 5.15 -49.66
N GLU A 97 -45.05 6.00 -49.15
CA GLU A 97 -45.44 7.28 -49.77
C GLU A 97 -45.26 8.42 -48.77
N GLY A 98 -44.88 9.60 -49.27
CA GLY A 98 -44.52 10.76 -48.45
C GLY A 98 -43.04 10.79 -48.03
N GLY A 99 -42.61 11.96 -47.52
CA GLY A 99 -41.23 12.22 -47.11
C GLY A 99 -40.22 12.29 -48.28
N GLU A 100 -38.95 12.00 -47.97
CA GLU A 100 -37.85 11.96 -48.96
C GLU A 100 -37.63 10.52 -49.48
N ASP A 101 -37.37 10.38 -50.79
CA ASP A 101 -37.28 9.14 -51.60
C ASP A 101 -36.29 8.04 -51.11
N GLY A 102 -35.54 8.30 -50.03
CA GLY A 102 -34.57 7.36 -49.47
C GLY A 102 -35.13 6.41 -48.40
N ALA A 103 -36.40 6.53 -48.00
CA ALA A 103 -36.99 5.72 -46.94
C ALA A 103 -37.15 4.23 -47.34
N ARG A 104 -37.00 3.31 -46.36
CA ARG A 104 -37.02 1.84 -46.60
C ARG A 104 -37.57 1.06 -45.41
N VAL A 105 -38.35 0.02 -45.69
CA VAL A 105 -38.70 -1.01 -44.70
C VAL A 105 -37.65 -2.12 -44.71
N MET A 106 -37.16 -2.51 -43.54
CA MET A 106 -36.22 -3.63 -43.37
C MET A 106 -36.67 -4.53 -42.21
N SER A 107 -36.10 -5.75 -42.14
CA SER A 107 -36.26 -6.58 -40.93
C SER A 107 -35.51 -5.95 -39.76
N ALA A 108 -36.14 -5.92 -38.58
CA ALA A 108 -35.53 -5.41 -37.36
C ALA A 108 -34.59 -6.45 -36.72
N PRO A 109 -33.47 -6.08 -36.08
CA PRO A 109 -32.55 -7.03 -35.44
C PRO A 109 -33.19 -7.85 -34.30
N ALA A 110 -34.24 -7.33 -33.67
CA ALA A 110 -35.03 -8.03 -32.64
C ALA A 110 -36.15 -8.92 -33.22
N GLY A 111 -36.24 -9.03 -34.55
CA GLY A 111 -37.36 -9.64 -35.27
C GLY A 111 -38.51 -8.66 -35.55
N GLY A 112 -39.34 -8.98 -36.54
CA GLY A 112 -40.33 -8.04 -37.08
C GLY A 112 -39.71 -7.04 -38.06
N TYR A 113 -40.37 -5.90 -38.28
CA TYR A 113 -40.00 -4.90 -39.28
C TYR A 113 -39.74 -3.51 -38.68
N GLN A 114 -38.90 -2.73 -39.35
CA GLN A 114 -38.58 -1.34 -39.02
C GLN A 114 -38.51 -0.48 -40.28
N LEU A 115 -38.97 0.76 -40.19
CA LEU A 115 -38.82 1.80 -41.20
C LEU A 115 -37.55 2.61 -40.90
N ILE A 116 -36.66 2.75 -41.88
CA ILE A 116 -35.63 3.80 -41.88
C ILE A 116 -36.16 4.95 -42.74
N ALA A 117 -36.27 6.14 -42.15
CA ALA A 117 -36.91 7.31 -42.74
C ALA A 117 -36.28 8.60 -42.23
N ARG A 118 -36.41 9.70 -42.99
CA ARG A 118 -35.83 10.99 -42.62
C ARG A 118 -36.91 11.97 -42.17
N GLY A 119 -36.76 12.53 -40.97
CA GLY A 119 -37.66 13.54 -40.44
C GLY A 119 -37.15 14.97 -40.60
N PRO A 120 -38.01 15.98 -40.41
CA PRO A 120 -39.41 15.84 -40.01
C PRO A 120 -40.33 15.60 -41.23
N ALA A 121 -41.08 14.50 -41.24
CA ALA A 121 -41.93 14.10 -42.35
C ALA A 121 -42.99 13.06 -41.94
N VAL A 122 -44.10 13.00 -42.67
CA VAL A 122 -45.12 11.94 -42.56
C VAL A 122 -44.90 10.93 -43.67
N TYR A 123 -44.98 9.64 -43.31
CA TYR A 123 -44.91 8.51 -44.22
C TYR A 123 -46.18 7.66 -44.09
N GLU A 124 -46.83 7.34 -45.20
CA GLU A 124 -47.89 6.33 -45.29
C GLU A 124 -47.27 5.06 -45.89
N LEU A 125 -47.51 3.90 -45.29
CA LEU A 125 -46.94 2.62 -45.70
C LEU A 125 -48.06 1.60 -45.93
N GLU A 126 -47.97 0.83 -47.02
CA GLU A 126 -48.79 -0.37 -47.22
C GLU A 126 -47.89 -1.60 -47.27
N LEU A 127 -48.15 -2.58 -46.39
CA LEU A 127 -47.36 -3.80 -46.25
C LEU A 127 -48.22 -5.02 -46.58
N SER A 128 -47.82 -5.80 -47.58
CA SER A 128 -48.39 -7.11 -47.89
C SER A 128 -47.64 -8.18 -47.11
N LEU A 129 -48.34 -8.88 -46.22
CA LEU A 129 -47.82 -9.80 -45.22
C LEU A 129 -48.53 -11.16 -45.34
N ILE A 130 -47.84 -12.26 -45.03
CA ILE A 130 -48.45 -13.56 -44.78
C ILE A 130 -48.23 -13.97 -43.32
N ALA A 131 -49.30 -14.44 -42.66
CA ALA A 131 -49.22 -15.07 -41.35
C ALA A 131 -49.24 -16.61 -41.48
N PRO A 132 -48.26 -17.34 -40.91
CA PRO A 132 -48.23 -18.80 -40.92
C PRO A 132 -49.32 -19.37 -40.00
N SER A 133 -49.85 -20.54 -40.35
CA SER A 133 -50.89 -21.22 -39.59
C SER A 133 -50.34 -22.38 -38.76
N ALA A 134 -50.89 -22.56 -37.56
CA ALA A 134 -50.62 -23.66 -36.66
C ALA A 134 -51.95 -24.26 -36.19
N GLY A 135 -52.40 -25.34 -36.82
CA GLY A 135 -53.63 -26.05 -36.45
C GLY A 135 -54.92 -25.21 -36.61
N GLY A 136 -55.02 -24.39 -37.66
CA GLY A 136 -56.18 -23.50 -37.87
C GLY A 136 -56.19 -22.24 -36.99
N ARG A 137 -55.03 -21.89 -36.41
CA ARG A 137 -54.79 -20.63 -35.71
C ARG A 137 -53.62 -19.88 -36.35
N TYR A 138 -53.66 -18.55 -36.32
CA TYR A 138 -52.63 -17.65 -36.83
C TYR A 138 -52.30 -16.65 -35.70
N ALA A 139 -51.03 -16.40 -35.41
CA ALA A 139 -50.66 -15.51 -34.31
C ALA A 139 -49.41 -14.68 -34.63
N PHE A 140 -49.55 -13.36 -34.57
CA PHE A 140 -48.54 -12.38 -34.96
C PHE A 140 -48.63 -11.13 -34.07
N SER A 141 -47.54 -10.36 -33.97
CA SER A 141 -47.55 -9.07 -33.28
C SER A 141 -48.15 -7.96 -34.16
N THR A 142 -48.68 -6.93 -33.54
CA THR A 142 -49.18 -5.72 -34.22
C THR A 142 -48.07 -4.68 -34.40
N ALA A 143 -48.40 -3.57 -35.05
CA ALA A 143 -47.63 -2.33 -35.00
C ALA A 143 -48.03 -1.51 -33.74
N PRO A 144 -47.07 -0.86 -33.05
CA PRO A 144 -47.32 -0.13 -31.80
C PRO A 144 -48.06 1.20 -32.04
N CYS A 145 -49.38 1.13 -32.23
CA CYS A 145 -50.30 2.24 -32.47
C CYS A 145 -51.39 2.27 -31.37
N PRO A 146 -51.73 3.42 -30.76
CA PRO A 146 -52.69 3.48 -29.64
C PRO A 146 -54.12 3.04 -29.94
N ALA A 147 -54.51 3.07 -31.22
CA ALA A 147 -55.78 2.55 -31.70
C ALA A 147 -55.56 1.88 -33.05
N SER A 148 -56.05 0.65 -33.20
CA SER A 148 -55.92 -0.10 -34.45
C SER A 148 -57.15 -0.96 -34.74
N LYS A 149 -57.43 -1.14 -36.03
CA LYS A 149 -58.62 -1.84 -36.56
C LYS A 149 -58.20 -3.04 -37.41
N PHE A 150 -58.84 -4.18 -37.19
CA PHE A 150 -58.58 -5.43 -37.90
C PHE A 150 -59.86 -5.94 -38.57
N GLU A 151 -59.86 -6.04 -39.90
CA GLU A 151 -60.96 -6.57 -40.71
C GLU A 151 -60.49 -7.89 -41.35
N LEU A 152 -61.31 -8.94 -41.35
CA LEU A 152 -60.91 -10.27 -41.85
C LEU A 152 -62.07 -11.02 -42.49
N THR A 153 -61.85 -11.56 -43.69
CA THR A 153 -62.78 -12.46 -44.39
C THR A 153 -62.17 -13.85 -44.56
N SER A 154 -62.93 -14.92 -44.31
CA SER A 154 -62.50 -16.31 -44.52
C SER A 154 -63.36 -17.03 -45.55
N ALA A 155 -62.71 -17.74 -46.48
CA ALA A 155 -63.35 -18.63 -47.45
C ALA A 155 -63.47 -20.09 -46.96
N VAL A 156 -63.30 -20.35 -45.65
CA VAL A 156 -63.33 -21.70 -45.07
C VAL A 156 -64.75 -22.03 -44.58
N ALA A 157 -65.45 -22.88 -45.32
CA ALA A 157 -66.81 -23.31 -44.99
C ALA A 157 -66.94 -23.98 -43.60
N ASP A 158 -68.13 -23.89 -43.03
CA ASP A 158 -68.50 -24.40 -41.69
C ASP A 158 -67.65 -23.88 -40.51
N ARG A 159 -66.87 -22.80 -40.74
CA ARG A 159 -66.00 -22.18 -39.74
C ARG A 159 -66.30 -20.71 -39.54
N ARG A 160 -66.57 -20.33 -38.29
CA ARG A 160 -66.59 -18.94 -37.84
C ARG A 160 -65.18 -18.49 -37.47
N VAL A 161 -64.88 -17.24 -37.80
CA VAL A 161 -63.67 -16.52 -37.42
C VAL A 161 -63.80 -15.96 -36.00
N LEU A 162 -62.77 -16.14 -35.18
CA LEU A 162 -62.61 -15.51 -33.87
C LEU A 162 -61.27 -14.79 -33.79
N VAL A 163 -61.28 -13.51 -33.42
CA VAL A 163 -60.09 -12.66 -33.28
C VAL A 163 -59.74 -12.49 -31.80
N GLY A 164 -58.85 -13.35 -31.29
CA GLY A 164 -58.30 -13.22 -29.93
C GLY A 164 -57.28 -12.08 -29.85
N GLY A 165 -57.32 -11.31 -28.76
CA GLY A 165 -56.53 -10.07 -28.61
C GLY A 165 -57.22 -8.83 -29.19
N ALA A 166 -58.52 -8.90 -29.47
CA ALA A 166 -59.36 -7.73 -29.75
C ALA A 166 -60.17 -7.34 -28.51
N ASP A 167 -60.35 -6.04 -28.29
CA ASP A 167 -61.23 -5.49 -27.24
C ASP A 167 -62.71 -5.80 -27.54
N ALA A 168 -63.05 -5.81 -28.83
CA ALA A 168 -64.37 -6.15 -29.34
C ALA A 168 -64.28 -6.75 -30.75
N GLN A 169 -65.10 -7.75 -31.04
CA GLN A 169 -65.36 -8.28 -32.38
C GLN A 169 -66.83 -8.05 -32.73
N ARG A 170 -67.08 -7.68 -33.99
CA ARG A 170 -68.39 -7.66 -34.64
C ARG A 170 -68.33 -8.57 -35.87
N ASP A 171 -69.31 -9.47 -35.98
CA ASP A 171 -69.50 -10.22 -37.22
C ASP A 171 -70.24 -9.32 -38.24
N LEU A 172 -69.79 -9.34 -39.50
CA LEU A 172 -70.35 -8.54 -40.59
C LEU A 172 -71.29 -9.34 -41.50
N ASP A 173 -71.21 -10.66 -41.46
CA ASP A 173 -72.16 -11.59 -42.06
C ASP A 173 -72.85 -12.47 -40.99
N ALA A 174 -73.86 -13.23 -41.40
CA ALA A 174 -74.61 -14.13 -40.52
C ALA A 174 -73.89 -15.47 -40.23
N GLU A 175 -72.76 -15.75 -40.89
CA GLU A 175 -72.04 -17.02 -40.78
C GLU A 175 -70.81 -16.90 -39.85
N GLY A 176 -70.36 -15.67 -39.58
CA GLY A 176 -69.16 -15.34 -38.83
C GLY A 176 -67.89 -15.47 -39.67
N THR A 177 -67.99 -15.38 -41.01
CA THR A 177 -66.86 -15.53 -41.95
C THR A 177 -66.17 -14.22 -42.29
N HIS A 178 -66.90 -13.10 -42.31
CA HIS A 178 -66.41 -11.72 -42.39
C HIS A 178 -66.60 -11.05 -41.03
N VAL A 179 -65.51 -10.55 -40.45
CA VAL A 179 -65.50 -9.97 -39.09
C VAL A 179 -64.68 -8.68 -39.04
N GLU A 180 -65.09 -7.78 -38.16
CA GLU A 180 -64.41 -6.54 -37.84
C GLU A 180 -64.09 -6.49 -36.34
N ALA A 181 -62.87 -6.12 -35.99
CA ALA A 181 -62.36 -6.13 -34.64
C ALA A 181 -61.62 -4.83 -34.28
N SER A 182 -61.88 -4.32 -33.08
CA SER A 182 -61.09 -3.26 -32.43
C SER A 182 -59.97 -3.92 -31.64
N VAL A 183 -58.72 -3.50 -31.90
CA VAL A 183 -57.51 -4.13 -31.35
C VAL A 183 -56.80 -3.24 -30.32
N GLY A 184 -57.19 -1.96 -30.23
CA GLY A 184 -56.59 -1.01 -29.31
C GLY A 184 -55.09 -0.88 -29.55
N ASP A 185 -54.31 -0.96 -28.47
CA ASP A 185 -52.85 -1.04 -28.43
C ASP A 185 -52.32 -2.48 -28.26
N THR A 186 -53.19 -3.50 -28.36
CA THR A 186 -52.83 -4.90 -28.10
C THR A 186 -51.68 -5.36 -29.00
N GLN A 187 -50.54 -5.70 -28.39
CA GLN A 187 -49.30 -6.01 -29.09
C GLN A 187 -49.31 -7.35 -29.86
N ARG A 188 -50.33 -8.21 -29.69
CA ARG A 188 -50.41 -9.53 -30.33
C ARG A 188 -51.83 -9.99 -30.61
N LEU A 189 -52.10 -10.33 -31.87
CA LEU A 189 -53.35 -10.94 -32.31
C LEU A 189 -53.23 -12.46 -32.46
N ALA A 190 -54.35 -13.15 -32.27
CA ALA A 190 -54.50 -14.58 -32.47
C ALA A 190 -55.85 -14.91 -33.15
N VAL A 191 -55.83 -15.13 -34.46
CA VAL A 191 -57.00 -15.53 -35.26
C VAL A 191 -57.21 -17.04 -35.14
N ALA A 192 -58.46 -17.49 -34.97
CA ALA A 192 -58.82 -18.91 -34.92
C ALA A 192 -60.11 -19.23 -35.71
N LEU A 193 -60.16 -20.42 -36.31
CA LEU A 193 -61.33 -20.93 -37.05
C LEU A 193 -62.08 -22.00 -36.24
N VAL A 194 -63.26 -21.66 -35.72
CA VAL A 194 -64.09 -22.51 -34.84
C VAL A 194 -65.29 -23.09 -35.60
N ALA A 195 -65.71 -24.32 -35.26
CA ALA A 195 -66.85 -24.97 -35.93
C ALA A 195 -68.18 -24.29 -35.55
N ARG A 196 -69.10 -24.15 -36.51
CA ARG A 196 -70.45 -23.61 -36.27
C ARG A 196 -71.30 -24.61 -35.49
N GLU A 197 -71.81 -24.24 -34.32
CA GLU A 197 -72.81 -25.06 -33.61
C GLU A 197 -74.21 -24.84 -34.21
N VAL A 198 -74.85 -25.93 -34.62
CA VAL A 198 -76.26 -25.96 -35.02
C VAL A 198 -77.08 -26.47 -33.83
N LEU A 199 -77.99 -25.64 -33.32
CA LEU A 199 -78.93 -26.06 -32.28
C LEU A 199 -80.15 -26.75 -32.93
N SER A 200 -80.24 -28.06 -32.75
CA SER A 200 -81.41 -28.87 -33.13
C SER A 200 -82.60 -28.57 -32.20
N ALA A 201 -83.76 -28.28 -32.77
CA ALA A 201 -85.00 -28.13 -32.03
C ALA A 201 -85.67 -29.49 -31.80
N GLY A 202 -85.63 -30.00 -30.56
CA GLY A 202 -86.24 -31.27 -30.18
C GLY A 202 -86.48 -31.35 -28.67
N GLY A 203 -87.67 -31.79 -28.25
CA GLY A 203 -88.16 -31.71 -26.87
C GLY A 203 -87.61 -32.76 -25.87
N ALA A 204 -86.43 -33.32 -26.11
CA ALA A 204 -85.78 -34.26 -25.19
C ALA A 204 -84.54 -33.61 -24.54
N SER A 205 -84.19 -33.98 -23.30
CA SER A 205 -82.97 -33.46 -22.66
C SER A 205 -81.72 -34.20 -23.14
N GLU A 206 -81.30 -33.88 -24.36
CA GLU A 206 -80.00 -34.28 -24.88
C GLU A 206 -78.87 -33.70 -24.01
N ALA A 207 -77.77 -34.43 -23.92
CA ALA A 207 -76.55 -33.91 -23.32
C ALA A 207 -75.35 -34.37 -24.13
N SER A 208 -74.37 -33.47 -24.23
CA SER A 208 -73.05 -33.75 -24.76
C SER A 208 -72.02 -33.68 -23.65
N ALA A 209 -70.99 -34.50 -23.73
CA ALA A 209 -69.93 -34.59 -22.73
C ALA A 209 -68.55 -34.30 -23.32
N ASN A 210 -67.70 -33.64 -22.53
CA ASN A 210 -66.27 -33.57 -22.75
C ASN A 210 -65.57 -34.14 -21.51
N THR A 211 -64.94 -35.31 -21.64
CA THR A 211 -64.32 -36.03 -20.52
C THR A 211 -62.80 -35.91 -20.57
N ARG A 212 -62.22 -35.29 -19.55
CA ARG A 212 -60.77 -35.14 -19.38
C ARG A 212 -60.30 -36.04 -18.24
N SER A 213 -59.34 -36.91 -18.51
CA SER A 213 -58.90 -37.95 -17.57
C SER A 213 -57.37 -38.02 -17.47
N VAL A 214 -56.87 -38.21 -16.25
CA VAL A 214 -55.46 -38.54 -15.99
C VAL A 214 -55.37 -39.83 -15.18
N VAL A 215 -54.57 -40.77 -15.68
CA VAL A 215 -54.17 -42.01 -15.01
C VAL A 215 -52.78 -41.82 -14.42
N TYR A 216 -52.63 -41.87 -13.10
CA TYR A 216 -51.34 -41.85 -12.42
C TYR A 216 -50.92 -43.28 -12.08
N VAL A 217 -49.83 -43.75 -12.68
CA VAL A 217 -49.34 -45.13 -12.58
C VAL A 217 -48.33 -45.27 -11.45
N GLN A 218 -48.63 -46.16 -10.49
CA GLN A 218 -47.80 -46.48 -9.34
C GLN A 218 -47.35 -47.96 -9.34
N ARG A 219 -46.46 -48.32 -8.42
CA ARG A 219 -46.07 -49.70 -8.13
C ARG A 219 -47.24 -50.52 -7.59
N GLY A 220 -47.96 -51.20 -8.50
CA GLY A 220 -49.01 -52.18 -8.17
C GLY A 220 -50.45 -51.64 -8.25
N ARG A 221 -50.65 -50.38 -8.63
CA ARG A 221 -51.99 -49.79 -8.87
C ARG A 221 -51.93 -48.59 -9.80
N VAL A 222 -53.10 -48.16 -10.26
CA VAL A 222 -53.31 -46.88 -10.94
C VAL A 222 -54.36 -46.06 -10.19
N LEU A 223 -54.11 -44.75 -10.06
CA LEU A 223 -55.12 -43.78 -9.62
C LEU A 223 -55.69 -43.09 -10.87
N LEU A 224 -57.01 -43.09 -11.03
CA LEU A 224 -57.70 -42.35 -12.08
C LEU A 224 -58.37 -41.13 -11.48
N ARG A 225 -58.20 -39.97 -12.13
CA ARG A 225 -59.05 -38.81 -11.91
C ARG A 225 -59.63 -38.32 -13.23
N SER A 226 -60.95 -38.20 -13.27
CA SER A 226 -61.72 -37.79 -14.43
C SER A 226 -62.60 -36.59 -14.11
N LEU A 227 -62.73 -35.68 -15.06
CA LEU A 227 -63.65 -34.55 -15.07
C LEU A 227 -64.48 -34.62 -16.35
N THR A 228 -65.79 -34.81 -16.22
CA THR A 228 -66.73 -34.70 -17.34
C THR A 228 -67.47 -33.36 -17.27
N ASP A 229 -67.24 -32.53 -18.28
CA ASP A 229 -68.01 -31.32 -18.58
C ASP A 229 -69.23 -31.70 -19.44
N PHE A 230 -70.42 -31.73 -18.85
CA PHE A 230 -71.68 -31.90 -19.58
C PHE A 230 -72.22 -30.54 -20.06
N THR A 231 -72.68 -30.50 -21.31
CA THR A 231 -73.57 -29.44 -21.82
C THR A 231 -74.93 -30.07 -22.13
N VAL A 232 -75.97 -29.61 -21.45
CA VAL A 232 -77.32 -30.20 -21.41
C VAL A 232 -78.31 -29.23 -22.06
N SER A 233 -79.17 -29.73 -22.94
CA SER A 233 -80.29 -28.99 -23.54
C SER A 233 -81.64 -29.48 -23.02
N GLY A 234 -82.73 -28.82 -23.39
CA GLY A 234 -84.10 -29.18 -22.98
C GLY A 234 -84.37 -28.95 -21.49
N ALA A 235 -85.17 -29.83 -20.87
CA ALA A 235 -85.68 -29.69 -19.51
C ALA A 235 -84.63 -29.84 -18.38
N GLY A 236 -83.38 -30.15 -18.71
CA GLY A 236 -82.32 -30.44 -17.75
C GLY A 236 -82.36 -31.86 -17.19
N ARG A 237 -81.32 -32.22 -16.43
CA ARG A 237 -81.12 -33.58 -15.89
C ARG A 237 -81.06 -33.59 -14.37
N GLU A 238 -81.76 -34.54 -13.75
CA GLU A 238 -81.76 -34.79 -12.30
C GLU A 238 -80.50 -35.50 -11.79
N GLY A 239 -79.74 -36.12 -12.68
CA GLY A 239 -78.52 -36.87 -12.35
C GLY A 239 -77.73 -37.28 -13.58
N PHE A 240 -76.58 -37.88 -13.34
CA PHE A 240 -75.67 -38.42 -14.36
C PHE A 240 -75.26 -39.84 -13.98
N THR A 241 -75.06 -40.70 -14.98
CA THR A 241 -74.60 -42.08 -14.80
C THR A 241 -73.34 -42.33 -15.62
N PHE A 242 -72.46 -43.20 -15.13
CA PHE A 242 -71.21 -43.55 -15.78
C PHE A 242 -70.97 -45.06 -15.67
N ALA A 243 -70.51 -45.69 -16.76
CA ALA A 243 -69.92 -47.02 -16.67
C ALA A 243 -68.49 -46.90 -16.11
N LEU A 244 -68.15 -47.80 -15.20
CA LEU A 244 -66.82 -47.93 -14.60
C LEU A 244 -66.04 -49.09 -15.25
N PRO A 245 -64.70 -49.09 -15.17
CA PRO A 245 -63.90 -50.27 -15.46
C PRO A 245 -64.17 -51.41 -14.46
N GLU A 246 -63.93 -52.65 -14.88
CA GLU A 246 -63.93 -53.80 -13.97
C GLU A 246 -62.85 -53.62 -12.88
N GLY A 247 -63.19 -53.95 -11.62
CA GLY A 247 -62.29 -53.82 -10.47
C GLY A 247 -61.99 -52.38 -10.01
N PHE A 248 -62.67 -51.36 -10.56
CA PHE A 248 -62.40 -49.96 -10.22
C PHE A 248 -63.16 -49.49 -8.97
N GLU A 249 -62.41 -49.10 -7.93
CA GLU A 249 -62.98 -48.59 -6.68
C GLU A 249 -63.09 -47.05 -6.70
N VAL A 250 -64.33 -46.53 -6.69
CA VAL A 250 -64.60 -45.09 -6.65
C VAL A 250 -64.35 -44.55 -5.24
N THR A 251 -63.23 -43.85 -5.07
CA THR A 251 -62.83 -43.25 -3.77
C THR A 251 -63.54 -41.91 -3.50
N GLN A 252 -63.86 -41.14 -4.54
CA GLN A 252 -64.40 -39.79 -4.39
C GLN A 252 -65.18 -39.34 -5.63
N VAL A 253 -66.34 -38.73 -5.41
CA VAL A 253 -67.15 -38.04 -6.43
C VAL A 253 -67.43 -36.62 -5.97
N GLN A 254 -67.25 -35.64 -6.85
CA GLN A 254 -67.62 -34.25 -6.59
C GLN A 254 -68.42 -33.67 -7.74
N SER A 255 -69.50 -32.98 -7.44
CA SER A 255 -70.34 -32.34 -8.46
C SER A 255 -71.11 -31.16 -7.87
N GLN A 256 -71.45 -30.19 -8.72
CA GLN A 256 -72.29 -29.07 -8.29
C GLN A 256 -73.69 -29.59 -7.96
N LEU A 257 -74.33 -29.08 -6.90
CA LEU A 257 -75.67 -29.53 -6.48
C LEU A 257 -75.78 -31.03 -6.12
N LEU A 258 -74.66 -31.74 -5.84
CA LEU A 258 -74.66 -33.15 -5.46
C LEU A 258 -75.62 -33.45 -4.29
N ARG A 259 -76.53 -34.41 -4.49
CA ARG A 259 -77.40 -34.98 -3.43
C ARG A 259 -76.77 -36.23 -2.83
N GLY A 260 -76.22 -37.10 -3.67
CA GLY A 260 -75.55 -38.33 -3.30
C GLY A 260 -75.06 -39.09 -4.54
N TRP A 261 -74.35 -40.19 -4.32
CA TRP A 261 -73.93 -41.10 -5.38
C TRP A 261 -73.93 -42.55 -4.88
N SER A 262 -74.12 -43.50 -5.78
CA SER A 262 -74.04 -44.95 -5.53
C SER A 262 -73.28 -45.63 -6.67
N VAL A 263 -72.73 -46.81 -6.42
CA VAL A 263 -72.15 -47.68 -7.44
C VAL A 263 -72.90 -49.01 -7.41
N GLU A 264 -73.59 -49.32 -8.50
CA GLU A 264 -74.47 -50.49 -8.62
C GLU A 264 -74.14 -51.22 -9.93
N ALA A 265 -73.79 -52.50 -9.84
CA ALA A 265 -73.45 -53.36 -11.00
C ALA A 265 -72.43 -52.74 -12.00
N GLY A 266 -71.41 -52.03 -11.51
CA GLY A 266 -70.40 -51.37 -12.35
C GLY A 266 -70.83 -50.01 -12.93
N VAL A 267 -72.01 -49.50 -12.57
CA VAL A 267 -72.50 -48.17 -12.95
C VAL A 267 -72.43 -47.24 -11.74
N LEU A 268 -71.68 -46.14 -11.87
CA LEU A 268 -71.73 -45.01 -10.94
C LEU A 268 -72.95 -44.15 -11.27
N ARG A 269 -73.83 -43.97 -10.29
CA ARG A 269 -74.98 -43.05 -10.32
C ARG A 269 -74.67 -41.82 -9.48
N VAL A 270 -74.94 -40.62 -10.03
CA VAL A 270 -74.72 -39.33 -9.37
C VAL A 270 -76.03 -38.52 -9.41
N ASP A 271 -76.73 -38.43 -8.28
CA ASP A 271 -78.01 -37.72 -8.17
C ASP A 271 -77.81 -36.27 -7.70
N LEU A 272 -78.57 -35.33 -8.28
CA LEU A 272 -78.54 -33.92 -7.92
C LEU A 272 -79.69 -33.53 -6.97
N ARG A 273 -79.55 -32.37 -6.34
CA ARG A 273 -80.59 -31.75 -5.48
C ARG A 273 -81.70 -31.05 -6.27
N ARG A 274 -81.45 -30.75 -7.56
CA ARG A 274 -82.40 -30.17 -8.53
C ARG A 274 -81.87 -30.39 -9.95
N PRO A 275 -82.73 -30.37 -10.99
CA PRO A 275 -82.28 -30.51 -12.38
C PRO A 275 -81.23 -29.46 -12.80
N SER A 276 -80.29 -29.88 -13.65
CA SER A 276 -79.29 -29.00 -14.28
C SER A 276 -79.51 -28.88 -15.78
N GLY A 277 -79.67 -27.66 -16.30
CA GLY A 277 -80.14 -27.40 -17.67
C GLY A 277 -79.28 -26.44 -18.52
N ALA A 278 -77.96 -26.41 -18.31
CA ALA A 278 -77.05 -25.66 -19.18
C ALA A 278 -75.66 -26.32 -19.28
N ARG A 279 -74.78 -26.07 -18.30
CA ARG A 279 -73.50 -26.77 -18.14
C ARG A 279 -73.40 -27.37 -16.74
N HIS A 280 -72.75 -28.53 -16.64
CA HIS A 280 -72.59 -29.24 -15.38
C HIS A 280 -71.24 -29.96 -15.35
N GLN A 281 -70.61 -30.03 -14.17
CA GLN A 281 -69.35 -30.73 -13.97
C GLN A 281 -69.50 -31.87 -12.97
N VAL A 282 -68.97 -33.04 -13.33
CA VAL A 282 -68.80 -34.18 -12.43
C VAL A 282 -67.33 -34.57 -12.43
N TRP A 283 -66.73 -34.60 -11.25
CA TRP A 283 -65.43 -35.19 -10.99
C TRP A 283 -65.61 -36.58 -10.40
N VAL A 284 -64.83 -37.54 -10.88
CA VAL A 284 -64.75 -38.91 -10.36
C VAL A 284 -63.28 -39.25 -10.14
N GLN A 285 -62.94 -39.73 -8.95
CA GLN A 285 -61.61 -40.25 -8.61
C GLN A 285 -61.75 -41.64 -7.99
N GLY A 286 -60.82 -42.53 -8.33
CA GLY A 286 -60.80 -43.91 -7.85
C GLY A 286 -59.49 -44.61 -8.18
N GLU A 287 -59.35 -45.86 -7.73
CA GLU A 287 -58.17 -46.68 -7.96
C GLU A 287 -58.49 -48.05 -8.54
N LEU A 288 -57.48 -48.66 -9.18
CA LEU A 288 -57.53 -50.01 -9.74
C LEU A 288 -56.19 -50.70 -9.48
N ALA A 289 -56.22 -51.88 -8.90
CA ALA A 289 -55.02 -52.70 -8.67
C ALA A 289 -54.45 -53.24 -9.98
N LEU A 290 -53.12 -53.32 -10.08
CA LEU A 290 -52.41 -53.88 -11.24
C LEU A 290 -51.68 -55.17 -10.87
N SER A 291 -52.06 -56.27 -11.52
CA SER A 291 -51.47 -57.61 -11.35
C SER A 291 -50.39 -57.96 -12.38
N GLY A 292 -50.08 -57.08 -13.33
CA GLY A 292 -49.11 -57.31 -14.40
C GLY A 292 -48.42 -56.03 -14.90
N ASN A 293 -47.50 -56.18 -15.87
CA ASN A 293 -46.79 -55.04 -16.46
C ASN A 293 -47.57 -54.36 -17.58
N ALA A 294 -48.39 -55.08 -18.35
CA ALA A 294 -49.26 -54.52 -19.38
C ALA A 294 -50.69 -54.37 -18.85
N PHE A 295 -51.34 -53.24 -19.14
CA PHE A 295 -52.70 -52.92 -18.70
C PHE A 295 -53.33 -51.85 -19.61
N SER A 296 -54.66 -51.90 -19.77
CA SER A 296 -55.39 -50.81 -20.43
C SER A 296 -55.68 -49.68 -19.43
N ALA A 297 -55.52 -48.43 -19.86
CA ALA A 297 -55.80 -47.27 -19.04
C ALA A 297 -57.28 -47.27 -18.58
N PRO A 298 -57.58 -47.19 -17.27
CA PRO A 298 -58.96 -47.16 -16.77
C PRO A 298 -59.67 -45.89 -17.22
N GLN A 299 -60.95 -46.02 -17.57
CA GLN A 299 -61.78 -44.92 -18.08
C GLN A 299 -63.18 -44.97 -17.48
N VAL A 300 -63.65 -43.83 -17.00
CA VAL A 300 -65.04 -43.60 -16.56
C VAL A 300 -65.81 -43.05 -17.75
N ILE A 301 -66.91 -43.71 -18.16
CA ILE A 301 -67.61 -43.44 -19.43
C ILE A 301 -69.04 -42.93 -19.16
N PRO A 302 -69.36 -41.64 -19.40
CA PRO A 302 -70.68 -41.08 -19.17
C PRO A 302 -71.75 -41.73 -20.06
N GLN A 303 -72.92 -41.98 -19.49
CA GLN A 303 -74.03 -42.68 -20.13
C GLN A 303 -75.15 -41.72 -20.54
N GLY A 304 -75.93 -42.12 -21.54
CA GLY A 304 -77.07 -41.35 -22.04
C GLY A 304 -76.69 -39.99 -22.65
N VAL A 305 -75.52 -39.87 -23.27
CA VAL A 305 -75.05 -38.67 -23.98
C VAL A 305 -75.09 -38.87 -25.50
N THR A 306 -75.40 -37.81 -26.26
CA THR A 306 -75.51 -37.86 -27.74
C THR A 306 -74.17 -37.75 -28.45
N ARG A 307 -73.19 -37.08 -27.82
CA ARG A 307 -71.79 -37.01 -28.25
C ARG A 307 -70.87 -36.96 -27.03
N GLU A 308 -69.78 -37.73 -27.04
CA GLU A 308 -68.68 -37.60 -26.09
C GLU A 308 -67.34 -37.53 -26.85
N GLY A 309 -66.55 -36.50 -26.53
CA GLY A 309 -65.12 -36.46 -26.84
C GLY A 309 -64.33 -36.10 -25.60
N GLY A 310 -63.03 -35.86 -25.76
CA GLY A 310 -62.20 -35.35 -24.67
C GLY A 310 -60.75 -35.82 -24.75
N GLU A 311 -60.12 -35.94 -23.59
CA GLU A 311 -58.68 -36.16 -23.46
C GLU A 311 -58.34 -37.18 -22.38
N LEU A 312 -57.36 -38.02 -22.65
CA LEU A 312 -56.82 -39.04 -21.75
C LEU A 312 -55.30 -38.89 -21.72
N GLY A 313 -54.73 -38.71 -20.53
CA GLY A 313 -53.28 -38.68 -20.33
C GLY A 313 -52.85 -39.61 -19.20
N PHE A 314 -51.55 -39.85 -19.10
CA PHE A 314 -50.98 -40.56 -17.97
C PHE A 314 -49.76 -39.86 -17.37
N ALA A 315 -49.63 -40.00 -16.05
CA ALA A 315 -48.47 -39.63 -15.25
C ALA A 315 -47.88 -40.90 -14.63
N VAL A 316 -46.62 -40.87 -14.22
CA VAL A 316 -45.87 -42.07 -13.79
C VAL A 316 -45.14 -41.78 -12.48
N GLU A 317 -45.10 -42.77 -11.58
CA GLU A 317 -44.33 -42.71 -10.34
C GLU A 317 -42.81 -42.63 -10.61
N ASP A 318 -42.12 -41.85 -9.79
CA ASP A 318 -40.72 -41.50 -10.01
C ASP A 318 -39.79 -42.73 -9.89
N GLY A 319 -39.11 -43.08 -10.98
CA GLY A 319 -38.36 -44.34 -11.09
C GLY A 319 -39.17 -45.55 -11.60
N LEU A 320 -40.30 -45.32 -12.26
CA LEU A 320 -40.91 -46.23 -13.23
C LEU A 320 -40.89 -45.59 -14.62
N ARG A 321 -40.85 -46.43 -15.67
CA ARG A 321 -41.10 -46.02 -17.05
C ARG A 321 -42.39 -46.67 -17.54
N VAL A 322 -43.21 -45.93 -18.28
CA VAL A 322 -44.43 -46.47 -18.90
C VAL A 322 -44.42 -46.13 -20.39
N LEU A 323 -44.65 -47.14 -21.23
CA LEU A 323 -44.69 -47.05 -22.67
C LEU A 323 -46.11 -47.28 -23.18
N PRO A 324 -46.66 -46.43 -24.07
CA PRO A 324 -47.89 -46.75 -24.79
C PRO A 324 -47.61 -47.86 -25.80
N ARG A 325 -48.38 -48.94 -25.75
CA ARG A 325 -48.27 -50.09 -26.66
C ARG A 325 -49.23 -49.99 -27.84
N GLU A 326 -50.51 -49.73 -27.56
CA GLU A 326 -51.56 -49.60 -28.58
C GLU A 326 -52.50 -48.45 -28.26
N THR A 327 -53.06 -47.83 -29.30
CA THR A 327 -53.98 -46.69 -29.19
C THR A 327 -55.14 -46.83 -30.18
N GLN A 328 -56.34 -47.12 -29.70
CA GLN A 328 -57.55 -47.22 -30.51
C GLN A 328 -58.43 -45.98 -30.33
N GLY A 329 -58.87 -45.34 -31.43
CA GLY A 329 -59.75 -44.16 -31.39
C GLY A 329 -59.11 -42.86 -30.88
N LEU A 330 -57.84 -42.90 -30.48
CA LEU A 330 -57.08 -41.77 -29.92
C LEU A 330 -56.18 -41.08 -30.95
N ARG A 331 -55.87 -39.80 -30.71
CA ARG A 331 -54.82 -39.02 -31.38
C ARG A 331 -53.92 -38.39 -30.33
N ARG A 332 -52.63 -38.19 -30.61
CA ARG A 332 -51.70 -37.57 -29.64
C ARG A 332 -52.04 -36.09 -29.42
N ALA A 333 -52.02 -35.63 -28.18
CA ALA A 333 -52.34 -34.27 -27.74
C ALA A 333 -51.20 -33.66 -26.90
N GLY A 334 -51.31 -32.37 -26.57
CA GLY A 334 -50.41 -31.70 -25.63
C GLY A 334 -50.89 -31.85 -24.17
N PRO A 335 -50.01 -31.87 -23.17
CA PRO A 335 -50.39 -32.15 -21.78
C PRO A 335 -51.11 -31.01 -21.05
N GLY A 336 -50.97 -29.75 -21.50
CA GLY A 336 -51.33 -28.57 -20.71
C GLY A 336 -52.81 -28.44 -20.31
N SER A 337 -53.73 -29.00 -21.09
CA SER A 337 -55.18 -29.02 -20.81
C SER A 337 -55.60 -30.02 -19.73
N LEU A 338 -54.73 -30.99 -19.42
CA LEU A 338 -54.92 -32.01 -18.39
C LEU A 338 -54.16 -31.70 -17.09
N SER A 339 -53.17 -30.79 -17.09
CA SER A 339 -52.30 -30.52 -15.94
C SER A 339 -53.03 -30.12 -14.65
N SER A 340 -54.22 -29.52 -14.74
CA SER A 340 -55.05 -29.19 -13.57
C SER A 340 -55.65 -30.42 -12.87
N LEU A 341 -55.74 -31.57 -13.54
CA LEU A 341 -56.25 -32.82 -12.96
C LEU A 341 -55.21 -33.50 -12.04
N LEU A 342 -53.93 -33.12 -12.13
CA LEU A 342 -52.88 -33.65 -11.24
C LEU A 342 -52.95 -33.12 -9.81
N GLN A 343 -53.64 -32.00 -9.57
CA GLN A 343 -53.71 -31.34 -8.27
C GLN A 343 -54.45 -32.20 -7.23
N GLY A 344 -53.69 -32.93 -6.41
CA GLY A 344 -54.19 -33.89 -5.41
C GLY A 344 -54.04 -35.37 -5.79
N LEU A 345 -53.32 -35.70 -6.87
CA LEU A 345 -52.86 -37.07 -7.15
C LEU A 345 -51.45 -37.36 -6.58
N SER A 346 -50.74 -36.36 -6.04
CA SER A 346 -49.40 -36.47 -5.47
C SER A 346 -49.17 -35.52 -4.28
N ASP A 347 -48.06 -35.72 -3.55
CA ASP A 347 -47.56 -34.76 -2.56
C ASP A 347 -47.28 -33.40 -3.24
N PRO A 348 -47.78 -32.26 -2.71
CA PRO A 348 -47.45 -30.92 -3.21
C PRO A 348 -45.95 -30.61 -3.33
N ARG A 349 -45.08 -31.36 -2.64
CA ARG A 349 -43.61 -31.27 -2.73
C ARG A 349 -43.01 -31.99 -3.93
N GLN A 350 -43.78 -32.84 -4.62
CA GLN A 350 -43.38 -33.60 -5.80
C GLN A 350 -44.43 -33.41 -6.91
N PRO A 351 -44.34 -32.31 -7.67
CA PRO A 351 -45.25 -32.06 -8.78
C PRO A 351 -45.08 -33.15 -9.85
N LEU A 352 -46.16 -33.88 -10.13
CA LEU A 352 -46.22 -34.80 -11.26
C LEU A 352 -46.21 -34.04 -12.59
N GLU A 353 -45.71 -34.69 -13.63
CA GLU A 353 -45.88 -34.28 -15.02
C GLU A 353 -46.64 -35.35 -15.82
N ILE A 354 -47.28 -34.93 -16.91
CA ILE A 354 -48.04 -35.83 -17.79
C ILE A 354 -47.10 -36.37 -18.87
N ALA A 355 -46.68 -37.63 -18.72
CA ALA A 355 -45.72 -38.31 -19.58
C ALA A 355 -46.21 -38.44 -21.04
N SER A 356 -47.52 -38.58 -21.26
CA SER A 356 -48.16 -38.38 -22.56
C SER A 356 -49.66 -38.12 -22.44
N ALA A 357 -50.19 -37.39 -23.42
CA ALA A 357 -51.58 -36.97 -23.55
C ALA A 357 -52.14 -37.35 -24.92
N TYR A 358 -53.42 -37.68 -24.96
CA TYR A 358 -54.18 -38.09 -26.14
C TYR A 358 -55.58 -37.47 -26.11
N SER A 359 -56.19 -37.32 -27.28
CA SER A 359 -57.58 -36.87 -27.44
C SER A 359 -58.41 -37.88 -28.23
N PHE A 360 -59.71 -37.95 -27.92
CA PHE A 360 -60.71 -38.75 -28.63
C PHE A 360 -61.92 -37.89 -29.02
N VAL A 361 -62.61 -38.28 -30.09
CA VAL A 361 -63.78 -37.57 -30.65
C VAL A 361 -65.07 -38.39 -30.55
N ARG A 362 -64.95 -39.69 -30.21
CA ARG A 362 -66.05 -40.62 -29.95
C ARG A 362 -65.56 -41.80 -29.10
N ARG A 363 -66.49 -42.53 -28.50
CA ARG A 363 -66.27 -43.88 -27.92
C ARG A 363 -66.52 -44.98 -28.97
N PRO A 364 -66.03 -46.22 -28.76
CA PRO A 364 -65.01 -46.59 -27.77
C PRO A 364 -63.63 -46.03 -28.16
N CYS A 365 -62.74 -45.94 -27.17
CA CYS A 365 -61.33 -45.59 -27.33
C CYS A 365 -60.50 -46.27 -26.24
N GLU A 366 -59.27 -46.63 -26.55
CA GLU A 366 -58.40 -47.43 -25.68
C GLU A 366 -56.94 -46.98 -25.78
N LEU A 367 -56.26 -46.99 -24.63
CA LEU A 367 -54.84 -46.72 -24.47
C LEU A 367 -54.22 -47.88 -23.69
N ALA A 368 -53.54 -48.79 -24.38
CA ALA A 368 -52.80 -49.87 -23.74
C ALA A 368 -51.42 -49.37 -23.30
N LEU A 369 -51.07 -49.61 -22.04
CA LEU A 369 -49.83 -49.17 -21.39
C LEU A 369 -49.01 -50.37 -20.91
N GLU A 370 -47.69 -50.25 -20.96
CA GLU A 370 -46.75 -51.23 -20.41
C GLU A 370 -45.77 -50.54 -19.47
N ARG A 371 -45.66 -51.05 -18.24
CA ARG A 371 -44.66 -50.66 -17.25
C ARG A 371 -43.34 -51.39 -17.48
N VAL A 372 -42.26 -50.62 -17.54
CA VAL A 372 -40.87 -51.07 -17.67
C VAL A 372 -40.06 -50.44 -16.53
N GLU A 373 -39.10 -51.16 -15.97
CA GLU A 373 -38.18 -50.59 -14.97
C GLU A 373 -37.11 -49.72 -15.66
N GLU A 374 -36.58 -48.71 -14.97
CA GLU A 374 -35.57 -47.80 -15.53
C GLU A 374 -34.17 -48.16 -15.00
N ASP A 375 -33.23 -48.39 -15.93
CA ASP A 375 -31.82 -48.64 -15.60
C ASP A 375 -31.20 -47.47 -14.82
N LEU A 376 -30.58 -47.78 -13.69
CA LEU A 376 -29.93 -46.80 -12.82
C LEU A 376 -28.59 -46.33 -13.43
N GLU A 377 -28.54 -45.10 -13.95
CA GLU A 377 -27.30 -44.50 -14.47
C GLU A 377 -26.68 -43.58 -13.41
N VAL A 378 -25.70 -44.08 -12.63
CA VAL A 378 -24.93 -43.29 -11.65
C VAL A 378 -23.52 -43.02 -12.16
N ARG A 379 -23.13 -41.75 -12.21
CA ARG A 379 -21.74 -41.32 -12.42
C ARG A 379 -21.14 -40.82 -11.10
N VAL A 380 -19.82 -40.92 -10.94
CA VAL A 380 -19.14 -40.44 -9.74
C VAL A 380 -17.76 -39.84 -10.04
N ARG A 381 -17.42 -38.77 -9.33
CA ARG A 381 -16.07 -38.21 -9.26
C ARG A 381 -15.55 -38.34 -7.84
N ASN A 382 -14.42 -39.03 -7.70
CA ASN A 382 -13.69 -39.18 -6.44
C ASN A 382 -12.52 -38.17 -6.40
N ARG A 383 -12.38 -37.43 -5.30
CA ARG A 383 -11.15 -36.75 -4.92
C ARG A 383 -10.59 -37.40 -3.66
N LEU A 384 -9.45 -38.05 -3.80
CA LEU A 384 -8.80 -38.79 -2.73
C LEU A 384 -7.58 -38.02 -2.24
N SER A 385 -7.64 -37.57 -0.98
CA SER A 385 -6.55 -36.94 -0.27
C SER A 385 -5.96 -37.91 0.74
N VAL A 386 -4.72 -38.34 0.50
CA VAL A 386 -3.99 -39.27 1.37
C VAL A 386 -2.88 -38.52 2.06
N ARG A 387 -2.74 -38.72 3.37
CA ARG A 387 -1.67 -38.23 4.22
C ARG A 387 -0.99 -39.41 4.89
N VAL A 388 0.35 -39.44 4.83
CA VAL A 388 1.18 -40.46 5.46
C VAL A 388 2.02 -39.81 6.56
N ASP A 389 1.79 -40.21 7.81
CA ASP A 389 2.53 -39.80 9.00
C ASP A 389 3.53 -40.90 9.40
N ASP A 390 3.99 -40.95 10.65
CA ASP A 390 4.90 -41.99 11.14
C ASP A 390 4.21 -43.15 11.87
N ASP A 391 3.00 -42.93 12.40
CA ASP A 391 2.16 -43.94 13.07
C ASP A 391 0.90 -44.35 12.28
N HIS A 392 0.49 -43.59 11.25
CA HIS A 392 -0.68 -43.93 10.45
C HIS A 392 -0.70 -43.31 9.03
N VAL A 393 -1.56 -43.87 8.19
CA VAL A 393 -2.07 -43.24 6.97
C VAL A 393 -3.51 -42.78 7.20
N ALA A 394 -3.77 -41.49 7.00
CA ALA A 394 -5.11 -40.92 6.93
C ALA A 394 -5.51 -40.70 5.46
N MET A 395 -6.76 -40.99 5.12
CA MET A 395 -7.27 -40.94 3.75
C MET A 395 -8.69 -40.38 3.72
N THR A 396 -8.89 -39.22 3.11
CA THR A 396 -10.22 -38.59 2.95
C THR A 396 -10.65 -38.69 1.49
N ALA A 397 -11.80 -39.32 1.26
CA ALA A 397 -12.43 -39.47 -0.04
C ALA A 397 -13.66 -38.57 -0.13
N ASP A 398 -13.61 -37.57 -1.01
CA ASP A 398 -14.77 -36.76 -1.39
C ASP A 398 -15.39 -37.36 -2.65
N LEU A 399 -16.60 -37.89 -2.52
CA LEU A 399 -17.33 -38.62 -3.55
C LEU A 399 -18.53 -37.81 -4.05
N SER A 400 -18.39 -37.13 -5.18
CA SER A 400 -19.48 -36.42 -5.85
C SER A 400 -20.23 -37.36 -6.80
N TYR A 401 -21.43 -37.78 -6.43
CA TYR A 401 -22.31 -38.65 -7.22
C TYR A 401 -23.28 -37.84 -8.09
N GLU A 402 -23.61 -38.35 -9.28
CA GLU A 402 -24.57 -37.81 -10.23
C GLU A 402 -25.49 -38.94 -10.75
N VAL A 403 -26.73 -39.00 -10.28
CA VAL A 403 -27.75 -39.97 -10.72
C VAL A 403 -28.51 -39.36 -11.90
N ARG A 404 -28.27 -39.90 -13.10
CA ARG A 404 -28.85 -39.42 -14.39
C ARG A 404 -30.14 -40.12 -14.80
N ARG A 405 -30.36 -41.35 -14.32
CA ARG A 405 -31.56 -42.16 -14.57
C ARG A 405 -31.87 -42.99 -13.33
N GLY A 406 -33.14 -43.29 -13.07
CA GLY A 406 -33.57 -43.95 -11.85
C GLY A 406 -33.30 -43.12 -10.59
N LYS A 407 -33.17 -43.80 -9.46
CA LYS A 407 -33.00 -43.20 -8.12
C LYS A 407 -32.19 -44.16 -7.24
N ALA A 408 -31.04 -43.72 -6.73
CA ALA A 408 -30.09 -44.57 -6.01
C ALA A 408 -30.39 -44.61 -4.50
N TYR A 409 -30.51 -45.79 -3.90
CA TYR A 409 -30.78 -45.97 -2.46
C TYR A 409 -29.58 -46.53 -1.66
N GLU A 410 -28.58 -47.08 -2.33
CA GLU A 410 -27.29 -47.43 -1.73
C GLU A 410 -26.14 -47.04 -2.66
N PHE A 411 -24.97 -46.77 -2.08
CA PHE A 411 -23.69 -46.70 -2.80
C PHE A 411 -22.69 -47.68 -2.17
N ASN A 412 -21.86 -48.32 -3.00
CA ASN A 412 -20.87 -49.29 -2.53
C ASN A 412 -19.46 -48.80 -2.85
N VAL A 413 -18.56 -48.83 -1.88
CA VAL A 413 -17.20 -48.27 -1.97
C VAL A 413 -16.18 -49.31 -1.52
N LEU A 414 -15.30 -49.71 -2.44
CA LEU A 414 -14.18 -50.62 -2.19
C LEU A 414 -12.93 -49.83 -1.74
N VAL A 415 -12.27 -50.32 -0.69
CA VAL A 415 -11.11 -49.71 -0.03
C VAL A 415 -10.05 -50.79 0.27
N PRO A 416 -8.73 -50.51 0.20
CA PRO A 416 -7.69 -51.48 0.54
C PRO A 416 -7.81 -52.02 1.98
N ALA A 417 -7.39 -53.27 2.18
CA ALA A 417 -7.43 -53.92 3.49
C ALA A 417 -6.66 -53.13 4.57
N GLY A 418 -7.16 -53.16 5.80
CA GLY A 418 -6.56 -52.46 6.95
C GLY A 418 -6.91 -50.97 7.08
N PHE A 419 -7.67 -50.38 6.14
CA PHE A 419 -8.28 -49.07 6.32
C PHE A 419 -9.66 -49.19 6.99
N THR A 420 -9.81 -48.53 8.15
CA THR A 420 -11.07 -48.42 8.90
C THR A 420 -11.67 -47.03 8.74
N LEU A 421 -12.98 -46.95 8.49
CA LEU A 421 -13.73 -45.68 8.49
C LEU A 421 -13.69 -45.05 9.90
N ALA A 422 -13.51 -43.73 9.98
CA ALA A 422 -13.22 -43.00 11.21
C ALA A 422 -14.03 -41.69 11.31
N GLY A 423 -14.91 -41.60 12.31
CA GLY A 423 -15.76 -40.44 12.57
C GLY A 423 -17.19 -40.61 12.09
N ARG A 424 -17.94 -39.50 12.01
CA ARG A 424 -19.27 -39.43 11.36
C ARG A 424 -19.10 -38.97 9.91
N GLU A 425 -19.79 -39.64 9.02
CA GLU A 425 -19.89 -39.31 7.60
C GLU A 425 -20.55 -37.93 7.44
N THR A 426 -20.13 -37.16 6.43
CA THR A 426 -20.76 -35.87 6.13
C THR A 426 -21.32 -35.81 4.71
N ALA A 427 -22.53 -35.26 4.63
CA ALA A 427 -23.42 -35.17 3.47
C ALA A 427 -24.09 -36.49 2.99
N LEU A 428 -25.27 -36.32 2.38
CA LEU A 428 -26.38 -37.27 2.22
C LEU A 428 -27.04 -37.77 3.52
N ASP A 429 -28.30 -38.23 3.41
CA ASP A 429 -29.07 -38.90 4.47
C ASP A 429 -28.60 -40.35 4.65
N LEU A 430 -27.35 -40.51 5.07
CA LEU A 430 -26.76 -41.81 5.40
C LEU A 430 -27.36 -42.33 6.70
N ARG A 431 -27.96 -43.52 6.64
CA ARG A 431 -28.62 -44.16 7.81
C ARG A 431 -28.04 -45.52 8.18
N GLU A 432 -27.37 -46.18 7.25
CA GLU A 432 -26.75 -47.48 7.47
C GLU A 432 -25.38 -47.53 6.78
N VAL A 433 -24.36 -48.02 7.48
CA VAL A 433 -23.03 -48.28 6.92
C VAL A 433 -22.70 -49.76 7.16
N GLY A 434 -23.02 -50.58 6.17
CA GLY A 434 -22.66 -51.99 6.16
C GLY A 434 -21.20 -52.17 5.77
N VAL A 435 -20.51 -53.16 6.35
CA VAL A 435 -19.10 -53.46 6.05
C VAL A 435 -18.93 -54.93 5.73
N ALA A 436 -18.28 -55.24 4.61
CA ALA A 436 -17.94 -56.60 4.21
C ALA A 436 -16.48 -56.67 3.74
N ASP A 437 -15.71 -57.62 4.27
CA ASP A 437 -14.39 -57.95 3.73
C ASP A 437 -14.54 -58.80 2.46
N VAL A 438 -13.72 -58.53 1.45
CA VAL A 438 -13.76 -59.16 0.13
C VAL A 438 -12.35 -59.48 -0.37
N GLU A 439 -12.23 -60.31 -1.40
CA GLU A 439 -10.93 -60.56 -2.02
C GLU A 439 -10.34 -59.25 -2.58
N GLY A 440 -9.17 -58.86 -2.09
CA GLY A 440 -8.47 -57.62 -2.46
C GLY A 440 -8.82 -56.38 -1.63
N GLY A 441 -9.79 -56.41 -0.69
CA GLY A 441 -10.11 -55.22 0.11
C GLY A 441 -11.32 -55.35 1.03
N ARG A 442 -11.94 -54.21 1.33
CA ARG A 442 -13.14 -54.08 2.17
C ARG A 442 -14.15 -53.17 1.47
N VAL A 443 -15.40 -53.63 1.37
CA VAL A 443 -16.52 -52.88 0.81
C VAL A 443 -17.33 -52.25 1.93
N TYR A 444 -17.55 -50.95 1.82
CA TYR A 444 -18.48 -50.17 2.64
C TYR A 444 -19.76 -49.94 1.82
N ARG A 445 -20.90 -50.44 2.31
CA ARG A 445 -22.24 -50.19 1.76
C ARG A 445 -22.86 -49.00 2.50
N LEU A 446 -23.19 -47.96 1.76
CA LEU A 446 -23.69 -46.68 2.24
C LEU A 446 -25.19 -46.58 1.93
N GLY A 447 -26.04 -46.91 2.91
CA GLY A 447 -27.50 -46.94 2.78
C GLY A 447 -28.13 -45.56 3.00
N LEU A 448 -28.97 -45.12 2.05
CA LEU A 448 -29.62 -43.81 2.06
C LEU A 448 -31.07 -43.88 2.57
N GLY A 449 -31.39 -43.03 3.54
CA GLY A 449 -32.74 -42.88 4.11
C GLY A 449 -33.78 -42.26 3.18
N SER A 450 -33.34 -41.60 2.11
CA SER A 450 -34.14 -41.22 0.95
C SER A 450 -33.28 -41.33 -0.31
N GLY A 451 -33.74 -42.05 -1.33
CA GLY A 451 -32.93 -42.29 -2.52
C GLY A 451 -32.61 -41.02 -3.32
N LEU A 452 -31.37 -40.93 -3.81
CA LEU A 452 -30.84 -39.77 -4.54
C LEU A 452 -31.30 -39.74 -6.00
N LYS A 453 -31.69 -38.56 -6.46
CA LYS A 453 -31.99 -38.21 -7.86
C LYS A 453 -31.28 -36.88 -8.16
N GLY A 454 -30.58 -36.77 -9.28
CA GLY A 454 -29.63 -35.67 -9.50
C GLY A 454 -28.31 -35.87 -8.74
N SER A 455 -27.69 -34.79 -8.28
CA SER A 455 -26.36 -34.84 -7.65
C SER A 455 -26.38 -34.84 -6.12
N GLY A 456 -25.34 -35.40 -5.52
CA GLY A 456 -25.12 -35.42 -4.07
C GLY A 456 -23.68 -35.80 -3.74
N GLU A 457 -23.17 -35.34 -2.61
CA GLU A 457 -21.77 -35.56 -2.21
C GLU A 457 -21.70 -36.33 -0.89
N VAL A 458 -20.67 -37.15 -0.72
CA VAL A 458 -20.34 -37.85 0.54
C VAL A 458 -18.86 -37.68 0.82
N ARG A 459 -18.51 -37.30 2.05
CA ARG A 459 -17.13 -37.29 2.55
C ARG A 459 -16.92 -38.45 3.53
N LEU A 460 -15.96 -39.32 3.19
CA LEU A 460 -15.54 -40.46 3.99
C LEU A 460 -14.09 -40.26 4.47
N HIS A 461 -13.83 -40.54 5.74
CA HIS A 461 -12.50 -40.50 6.35
C HIS A 461 -12.08 -41.90 6.76
N PHE A 462 -10.95 -42.38 6.25
CA PHE A 462 -10.37 -43.69 6.56
C PHE A 462 -9.00 -43.52 7.23
N VAL A 463 -8.68 -44.40 8.17
CA VAL A 463 -7.39 -44.45 8.87
C VAL A 463 -6.84 -45.87 8.81
N ARG A 464 -5.51 -46.00 8.66
CA ARG A 464 -4.77 -47.26 8.78
C ARG A 464 -3.50 -47.04 9.63
N PRO A 465 -3.35 -47.66 10.80
CA PRO A 465 -2.13 -47.53 11.60
C PRO A 465 -0.94 -48.31 11.00
N HIS A 466 0.27 -47.91 11.36
CA HIS A 466 1.54 -48.60 11.10
C HIS A 466 2.61 -48.22 12.15
N SER A 467 3.82 -48.78 12.02
CA SER A 467 4.98 -48.37 12.82
C SER A 467 6.23 -48.32 11.94
N LEU A 468 7.13 -47.37 12.22
CA LEU A 468 8.46 -47.22 11.60
C LEU A 468 9.57 -47.85 12.49
N GLU A 469 9.27 -48.98 13.12
CA GLU A 469 10.20 -49.70 14.00
C GLU A 469 11.38 -50.34 13.26
N GLY A 470 12.52 -50.41 13.95
CA GLY A 470 13.67 -51.28 13.62
C GLY A 470 14.50 -50.95 12.38
N GLY A 471 13.97 -50.25 11.37
CA GLY A 471 14.59 -50.23 10.04
C GLY A 471 14.43 -48.98 9.17
N ALA A 472 13.97 -47.85 9.73
CA ALA A 472 13.84 -46.54 9.05
C ALA A 472 12.94 -46.47 7.80
N GLU A 473 12.35 -47.57 7.34
CA GLU A 473 11.52 -47.68 6.14
C GLU A 473 10.41 -48.73 6.30
N VAL A 474 9.21 -48.45 5.79
CA VAL A 474 8.04 -49.35 5.82
C VAL A 474 7.36 -49.42 4.44
N ALA A 475 6.78 -50.58 4.13
CA ALA A 475 5.99 -50.82 2.92
C ALA A 475 4.49 -50.88 3.25
N LEU A 476 3.69 -50.08 2.56
CA LEU A 476 2.25 -49.94 2.74
C LEU A 476 1.53 -50.14 1.39
N PRO A 477 0.26 -50.62 1.37
CA PRO A 477 -0.51 -50.68 0.12
C PRO A 477 -0.78 -49.27 -0.42
N PHE A 478 -0.92 -49.15 -1.74
CA PHE A 478 -1.37 -47.90 -2.35
C PHE A 478 -2.76 -47.52 -1.85
N ALA A 479 -2.89 -46.30 -1.32
CA ALA A 479 -4.13 -45.77 -0.78
C ALA A 479 -5.03 -45.30 -1.93
N ASP A 480 -6.14 -46.02 -2.11
CA ASP A 480 -7.08 -45.88 -3.22
C ASP A 480 -8.50 -46.11 -2.72
N VAL A 481 -9.50 -45.60 -3.45
CA VAL A 481 -10.93 -45.76 -3.12
C VAL A 481 -11.69 -45.87 -4.42
N ARG A 482 -12.46 -46.95 -4.60
CA ARG A 482 -13.19 -47.23 -5.85
C ARG A 482 -14.67 -47.46 -5.60
N SER A 483 -15.51 -46.60 -6.16
CA SER A 483 -16.96 -46.79 -6.19
C SER A 483 -17.34 -47.97 -7.10
N LEU A 484 -18.28 -48.78 -6.62
CA LEU A 484 -18.86 -49.94 -7.29
C LEU A 484 -20.32 -49.63 -7.69
N GLY A 485 -20.86 -50.36 -8.69
CA GLY A 485 -22.25 -50.18 -9.14
C GLY A 485 -22.54 -48.88 -9.89
N VAL A 486 -21.50 -48.18 -10.36
CA VAL A 486 -21.58 -46.91 -11.11
C VAL A 486 -21.27 -47.13 -12.59
N SER A 487 -21.98 -46.42 -13.48
CA SER A 487 -21.80 -46.50 -14.94
C SER A 487 -20.57 -45.73 -15.43
N GLN A 488 -20.12 -44.72 -14.68
CA GLN A 488 -18.87 -44.00 -14.93
C GLN A 488 -18.22 -43.59 -13.61
N GLU A 489 -16.91 -43.81 -13.49
CA GLU A 489 -16.10 -43.36 -12.36
C GLU A 489 -14.85 -42.62 -12.87
N THR A 490 -14.49 -41.54 -12.19
CA THR A 490 -13.23 -40.81 -12.40
C THR A 490 -12.65 -40.46 -11.03
N ALA A 491 -11.33 -40.55 -10.89
CA ALA A 491 -10.66 -40.29 -9.61
C ALA A 491 -9.45 -39.38 -9.78
N GLU A 492 -9.26 -38.49 -8.83
CA GLU A 492 -8.08 -37.65 -8.67
C GLU A 492 -7.48 -37.95 -7.29
N VAL A 493 -6.26 -38.50 -7.27
CA VAL A 493 -5.60 -38.99 -6.05
C VAL A 493 -4.36 -38.15 -5.80
N ALA A 494 -4.23 -37.56 -4.61
CA ALA A 494 -3.04 -36.86 -4.18
C ALA A 494 -2.48 -37.50 -2.90
N LEU A 495 -1.18 -37.76 -2.90
CA LEU A 495 -0.44 -38.33 -1.78
C LEU A 495 0.44 -37.24 -1.15
N ALA A 496 0.21 -36.96 0.13
CA ALA A 496 1.05 -36.15 0.99
C ALA A 496 1.81 -37.00 2.01
N VAL A 497 2.96 -36.49 2.44
CA VAL A 497 3.79 -37.09 3.50
C VAL A 497 4.09 -36.03 4.56
N ALA A 498 4.16 -36.44 5.84
CA ALA A 498 4.57 -35.57 6.94
C ALA A 498 6.01 -35.05 6.74
N HIS A 499 6.33 -33.88 7.32
CA HIS A 499 7.70 -33.36 7.29
C HIS A 499 8.68 -34.33 7.97
N GLY A 500 9.93 -34.37 7.51
CA GLY A 500 10.92 -35.36 7.96
C GLY A 500 10.74 -36.80 7.43
N LEU A 501 9.72 -37.07 6.60
CA LEU A 501 9.53 -38.36 5.91
C LEU A 501 9.69 -38.25 4.39
N ARG A 502 9.97 -39.38 3.74
CA ARG A 502 10.09 -39.51 2.28
C ARG A 502 9.17 -40.61 1.78
N LEU A 503 8.24 -40.26 0.91
CA LEU A 503 7.34 -41.18 0.22
C LEU A 503 7.89 -41.52 -1.18
N ARG A 504 7.93 -42.80 -1.53
CA ARG A 504 8.18 -43.33 -2.87
C ARG A 504 7.05 -44.28 -3.26
N VAL A 505 6.54 -44.15 -4.49
CA VAL A 505 5.63 -45.16 -5.06
C VAL A 505 6.47 -46.16 -5.85
N ASN A 506 6.34 -47.44 -5.53
CA ASN A 506 6.99 -48.54 -6.22
C ASN A 506 6.02 -49.23 -7.17
N GLY A 507 6.43 -49.33 -8.45
CA GLY A 507 5.56 -49.71 -9.56
C GLY A 507 4.72 -48.53 -10.07
N THR A 508 4.02 -48.77 -11.18
CA THR A 508 3.00 -47.84 -11.72
C THR A 508 1.63 -48.31 -11.22
N PRO A 509 0.89 -47.53 -10.42
CA PRO A 509 -0.40 -47.98 -9.89
C PRO A 509 -1.40 -48.28 -11.01
N SER A 510 -1.96 -49.49 -11.03
CA SER A 510 -2.81 -49.96 -12.13
C SER A 510 -4.04 -49.09 -12.35
N GLY A 511 -4.26 -48.62 -13.58
CA GLY A 511 -5.39 -47.74 -13.94
C GLY A 511 -5.20 -46.26 -13.59
N LEU A 512 -4.08 -45.87 -12.97
CA LEU A 512 -3.79 -44.47 -12.62
C LEU A 512 -2.70 -43.87 -13.53
N THR A 513 -2.99 -42.71 -14.11
CA THR A 513 -1.99 -41.91 -14.84
C THR A 513 -1.32 -40.90 -13.90
N PRO A 514 0.02 -40.80 -13.85
CA PRO A 514 0.70 -39.80 -13.04
C PRO A 514 0.43 -38.38 -13.59
N ARG A 515 0.35 -37.40 -12.70
CA ARG A 515 0.14 -35.98 -13.01
C ARG A 515 0.98 -35.11 -12.09
N ASP A 516 1.26 -33.87 -12.50
CA ASP A 516 1.78 -32.85 -11.59
C ASP A 516 0.81 -32.72 -10.41
N VAL A 517 1.30 -32.94 -9.19
CA VAL A 517 0.47 -32.90 -7.99
C VAL A 517 -0.20 -31.53 -7.82
N ARG A 518 0.46 -30.42 -8.22
CA ARG A 518 -0.11 -29.06 -8.21
C ARG A 518 -1.29 -28.89 -9.20
N SER A 519 -1.39 -29.75 -10.20
CA SER A 519 -2.54 -29.79 -11.13
C SER A 519 -3.72 -30.60 -10.59
N VAL A 520 -3.45 -31.57 -9.71
CA VAL A 520 -4.45 -32.41 -9.03
C VAL A 520 -5.03 -31.66 -7.82
N THR A 521 -4.19 -31.10 -6.97
CA THR A 521 -4.56 -30.43 -5.72
C THR A 521 -5.01 -28.97 -5.89
N ARG A 522 -5.35 -28.56 -7.13
CA ARG A 522 -5.75 -27.18 -7.42
C ARG A 522 -7.08 -26.87 -6.73
N GLY A 523 -7.06 -25.98 -5.74
CA GLY A 523 -8.22 -25.63 -4.93
C GLY A 523 -8.53 -26.61 -3.80
N TRP A 524 -7.61 -27.54 -3.49
CA TRP A 524 -7.68 -28.39 -2.30
C TRP A 524 -7.00 -27.66 -1.12
N SER A 525 -7.36 -28.01 0.12
CA SER A 525 -6.63 -27.55 1.30
C SER A 525 -5.21 -28.12 1.34
N GLU A 526 -4.26 -27.34 1.86
CA GLU A 526 -2.90 -27.79 2.10
C GLU A 526 -2.84 -28.57 3.43
N PRO A 527 -2.26 -29.79 3.47
CA PRO A 527 -2.30 -30.64 4.65
C PRO A 527 -1.36 -30.12 5.74
N GLN A 528 -1.91 -29.87 6.93
CA GLN A 528 -1.17 -29.32 8.08
C GLN A 528 0.04 -30.17 8.48
N ALA A 529 1.25 -29.60 8.52
CA ALA A 529 2.50 -30.30 8.84
C ALA A 529 2.85 -31.48 7.89
N ALA A 530 2.32 -31.46 6.67
CA ALA A 530 2.62 -32.40 5.60
C ALA A 530 2.84 -31.65 4.28
N SER A 531 3.25 -32.34 3.23
CA SER A 531 3.38 -31.75 1.90
C SER A 531 2.98 -32.72 0.79
N TRP A 532 2.29 -32.20 -0.21
CA TRP A 532 1.89 -32.95 -1.41
C TRP A 532 3.12 -33.40 -2.21
N VAL A 533 3.27 -34.72 -2.42
CA VAL A 533 4.43 -35.32 -3.10
C VAL A 533 4.08 -35.86 -4.48
N VAL A 534 2.95 -36.56 -4.62
CA VAL A 534 2.59 -37.28 -5.86
C VAL A 534 1.12 -37.09 -6.20
N GLY A 535 0.80 -36.88 -7.48
CA GLY A 535 -0.56 -36.78 -8.00
C GLY A 535 -0.84 -37.82 -9.08
N TYR A 536 -2.05 -38.36 -9.08
CA TYR A 536 -2.55 -39.33 -10.05
C TYR A 536 -3.97 -39.00 -10.50
N ARG A 537 -4.34 -39.42 -11.71
CA ARG A 537 -5.71 -39.37 -12.23
C ARG A 537 -6.11 -40.69 -12.90
N ARG A 538 -7.28 -41.22 -12.51
CA ARG A 538 -7.98 -42.34 -13.14
C ARG A 538 -8.85 -41.83 -14.28
N GLY A 539 -8.75 -42.45 -15.46
CA GLY A 539 -9.56 -42.12 -16.64
C GLY A 539 -10.78 -43.03 -16.77
N GLU A 540 -11.74 -42.63 -17.60
CA GLU A 540 -13.05 -43.31 -17.76
C GLU A 540 -12.94 -44.79 -18.16
N ALA A 541 -11.89 -45.16 -18.91
CA ALA A 541 -11.64 -46.52 -19.39
C ALA A 541 -10.82 -47.41 -18.43
N SER A 542 -10.72 -47.05 -17.15
CA SER A 542 -9.92 -47.80 -16.17
C SER A 542 -10.68 -49.01 -15.60
N GLY A 543 -10.11 -50.20 -15.76
CA GLY A 543 -10.73 -51.48 -15.37
C GLY A 543 -11.15 -51.59 -13.90
N PRO A 544 -12.07 -52.52 -13.58
CA PRO A 544 -12.64 -52.65 -12.23
C PRO A 544 -11.62 -53.19 -11.24
N GLY A 545 -11.20 -52.35 -10.29
CA GLY A 545 -10.31 -52.75 -9.20
C GLY A 545 -9.62 -51.59 -8.49
N LEU A 546 -9.02 -51.90 -7.35
CA LEU A 546 -8.11 -50.99 -6.65
C LEU A 546 -6.76 -50.89 -7.38
N ALA A 547 -6.10 -49.74 -7.28
CA ALA A 547 -4.82 -49.48 -7.91
C ALA A 547 -3.68 -50.26 -7.22
N GLN A 548 -3.10 -51.22 -7.94
CA GLN A 548 -2.03 -52.09 -7.44
C GLN A 548 -0.67 -51.37 -7.50
N ALA A 549 -0.16 -50.93 -6.35
CA ALA A 549 1.20 -50.45 -6.13
C ALA A 549 1.57 -50.52 -4.63
N THR A 550 2.85 -50.30 -4.32
CA THR A 550 3.34 -50.22 -2.92
C THR A 550 3.88 -48.82 -2.62
N LEU A 551 3.47 -48.25 -1.49
CA LEU A 551 4.06 -47.03 -0.94
C LEU A 551 5.23 -47.43 -0.03
N GLN A 552 6.43 -47.01 -0.38
CA GLN A 552 7.65 -47.16 0.42
C GLN A 552 7.88 -45.81 1.15
N VAL A 553 7.77 -45.84 2.47
CA VAL A 553 7.83 -44.65 3.34
C VAL A 553 9.06 -44.76 4.21
N ARG A 554 9.95 -43.77 4.18
CA ARG A 554 11.19 -43.80 4.98
C ARG A 554 11.48 -42.51 5.72
N ARG A 555 12.13 -42.62 6.87
CA ARG A 555 12.67 -41.51 7.67
C ARG A 555 14.15 -41.31 7.30
N PRO A 556 14.50 -40.34 6.43
CA PRO A 556 15.90 -39.99 6.18
C PRO A 556 16.62 -39.55 7.46
N GLN A 557 17.94 -39.79 7.50
CA GLN A 557 18.83 -39.15 8.47
C GLN A 557 19.24 -37.76 7.95
N PRO A 558 19.49 -36.77 8.82
CA PRO A 558 20.04 -35.49 8.41
C PRO A 558 21.47 -35.68 7.90
N ARG A 559 21.83 -34.99 6.83
CA ARG A 559 23.25 -34.75 6.48
C ARG A 559 23.58 -33.29 6.76
N VAL A 560 24.59 -33.04 7.58
CA VAL A 560 25.00 -31.70 7.98
C VAL A 560 26.31 -31.35 7.27
N GLY A 561 26.25 -30.41 6.33
CA GLY A 561 27.42 -29.67 5.86
C GLY A 561 27.71 -28.48 6.79
N GLY A 562 28.95 -28.01 6.81
CA GLY A 562 29.36 -26.89 7.65
C GLY A 562 30.30 -25.92 6.94
N SER A 563 30.43 -24.72 7.49
CA SER A 563 31.48 -23.74 7.23
C SER A 563 31.51 -22.76 8.40
N TRP A 564 32.64 -22.10 8.64
CA TRP A 564 32.74 -21.16 9.76
C TRP A 564 33.62 -19.95 9.43
N VAL A 565 33.27 -18.82 10.04
CA VAL A 565 34.03 -17.57 9.96
C VAL A 565 34.32 -17.12 11.38
N LEU A 566 35.61 -17.01 11.72
CA LEU A 566 36.09 -16.44 12.98
C LEU A 566 36.54 -15.01 12.72
N HIS A 567 35.79 -14.02 13.18
CA HIS A 567 36.21 -12.62 13.21
C HIS A 567 36.98 -12.38 14.50
N ALA A 568 38.23 -11.93 14.36
CA ALA A 568 39.11 -11.54 15.46
C ALA A 568 39.32 -10.02 15.40
N GLN A 569 38.61 -9.27 16.25
CA GLN A 569 38.80 -7.83 16.41
C GLN A 569 39.87 -7.60 17.48
N VAL A 570 41.08 -7.27 17.02
CA VAL A 570 42.23 -6.98 17.88
C VAL A 570 42.12 -5.56 18.42
N GLU A 571 41.85 -5.45 19.72
CA GLU A 571 41.98 -4.22 20.49
C GLU A 571 43.33 -4.21 21.22
N ARG A 572 43.55 -3.30 22.17
CA ARG A 572 44.90 -3.03 22.70
C ARG A 572 45.37 -4.09 23.71
N ASP A 573 44.45 -4.51 24.57
CA ASP A 573 44.62 -5.40 25.71
C ASP A 573 43.69 -6.63 25.66
N VAL A 574 42.83 -6.70 24.64
CA VAL A 574 41.88 -7.79 24.40
C VAL A 574 41.74 -8.07 22.91
N VAL A 575 41.54 -9.33 22.53
CA VAL A 575 41.01 -9.73 21.24
C VAL A 575 39.58 -10.21 21.45
N ARG A 576 38.64 -9.57 20.75
CA ARG A 576 37.25 -10.02 20.69
C ARG A 576 37.12 -11.03 19.55
N TYR A 577 36.51 -12.17 19.84
CA TYR A 577 36.26 -13.22 18.87
C TYR A 577 34.75 -13.39 18.66
N ASP A 578 34.32 -13.34 17.41
CA ASP A 578 32.99 -13.72 16.96
C ASP A 578 33.12 -14.90 15.99
N LEU A 579 32.87 -16.12 16.48
CA LEU A 579 32.74 -17.32 15.67
C LEU A 579 31.32 -17.42 15.13
N ARG A 580 31.17 -17.40 13.81
CA ARG A 580 29.91 -17.66 13.12
C ARG A 580 29.99 -18.99 12.38
N ALA A 581 29.30 -20.00 12.90
CA ALA A 581 29.09 -21.28 12.23
C ALA A 581 27.86 -21.22 11.30
N LEU A 582 28.02 -21.79 10.11
CA LEU A 582 27.05 -21.83 9.03
C LEU A 582 26.84 -23.30 8.67
N TYR A 583 25.64 -23.84 8.89
CA TYR A 583 25.33 -25.25 8.66
C TYR A 583 24.37 -25.40 7.48
N GLU A 584 24.70 -26.27 6.53
CA GLU A 584 23.84 -26.67 5.41
C GLU A 584 23.21 -28.02 5.75
N ILE A 585 21.88 -28.15 5.64
CA ILE A 585 21.14 -29.29 6.18
C ILE A 585 20.37 -30.01 5.06
N ASP A 586 20.92 -31.15 4.66
CA ASP A 586 20.47 -32.02 3.58
C ASP A 586 19.61 -33.20 4.13
N ASP A 587 18.75 -33.74 3.26
CA ASP A 587 17.89 -34.93 3.45
C ASP A 587 16.82 -34.91 4.55
N ALA A 588 17.14 -34.50 5.78
CA ALA A 588 16.25 -34.35 6.94
C ALA A 588 16.70 -33.22 7.88
N GLY A 589 15.82 -32.72 8.75
CA GLY A 589 16.16 -31.66 9.71
C GLY A 589 17.05 -32.10 10.88
N ALA A 590 17.94 -31.22 11.35
CA ALA A 590 18.86 -31.46 12.46
C ALA A 590 18.43 -30.71 13.74
N GLN A 591 18.81 -31.24 14.92
CA GLN A 591 18.50 -30.64 16.24
C GLN A 591 19.74 -30.42 17.14
N ARG A 592 20.90 -30.96 16.75
CA ARG A 592 22.13 -31.02 17.53
C ARG A 592 23.26 -30.44 16.68
N PHE A 593 24.02 -29.51 17.24
CA PHE A 593 25.20 -28.91 16.61
C PHE A 593 26.33 -28.81 17.63
N VAL A 594 27.57 -29.10 17.23
CA VAL A 594 28.71 -29.13 18.15
C VAL A 594 29.83 -28.20 17.64
N LEU A 595 30.26 -27.29 18.52
CA LEU A 595 31.39 -26.38 18.32
C LEU A 595 32.56 -26.80 19.21
N GLU A 596 33.78 -26.44 18.81
CA GLU A 596 34.96 -26.43 19.68
C GLU A 596 35.56 -25.04 19.75
N ILE A 597 35.84 -24.57 20.97
CA ILE A 597 36.56 -23.33 21.29
C ILE A 597 37.68 -23.61 22.30
N PRO A 598 38.63 -22.69 22.56
CA PRO A 598 39.70 -22.92 23.54
C PRO A 598 39.17 -23.14 24.96
N ALA A 599 39.74 -24.09 25.71
CA ALA A 599 39.34 -24.36 27.09
C ALA A 599 39.67 -23.18 28.04
N ALA A 600 40.67 -22.36 27.71
CA ALA A 600 41.07 -21.17 28.48
C ALA A 600 39.94 -20.11 28.59
N VAL A 601 38.96 -20.13 27.69
CA VAL A 601 37.76 -19.28 27.79
C VAL A 601 36.94 -19.67 29.02
N GLY A 602 36.87 -20.96 29.36
CA GLY A 602 36.01 -21.49 30.40
C GLY A 602 34.55 -21.16 30.10
N ALA A 603 33.81 -20.66 31.10
CA ALA A 603 32.42 -20.23 30.95
C ALA A 603 32.24 -18.82 30.32
N ARG A 604 33.32 -18.16 29.85
CA ARG A 604 33.30 -16.75 29.41
C ARG A 604 32.99 -16.61 27.91
N TYR A 605 31.96 -17.31 27.44
CA TYR A 605 31.45 -17.21 26.08
C TYR A 605 29.95 -16.92 26.08
N GLN A 606 29.48 -16.25 25.04
CA GLN A 606 28.06 -16.08 24.75
C GLN A 606 27.72 -16.88 23.48
N ILE A 607 26.57 -17.55 23.47
CA ILE A 607 26.01 -18.17 22.27
C ILE A 607 24.75 -17.40 21.88
N ASP A 608 24.59 -17.15 20.58
CA ASP A 608 23.36 -16.66 19.97
C ASP A 608 22.97 -17.55 18.79
N GLY A 609 21.67 -17.78 18.62
CA GLY A 609 21.12 -18.74 17.68
C GLY A 609 19.61 -18.86 17.83
N GLN A 610 18.93 -19.20 16.75
CA GLN A 610 17.48 -19.42 16.80
C GLN A 610 17.15 -20.77 17.43
N ASN A 611 15.98 -20.87 18.06
CA ASN A 611 15.38 -22.12 18.54
C ASN A 611 16.19 -22.90 19.59
N LEU A 612 17.09 -22.24 20.34
CA LEU A 612 17.92 -22.86 21.38
C LEU A 612 17.07 -23.49 22.50
N ARG A 613 17.42 -24.70 22.93
CA ARG A 613 16.82 -25.40 24.08
C ARG A 613 17.82 -25.60 25.22
N GLU A 614 19.00 -26.11 24.88
CA GLU A 614 20.03 -26.46 25.87
C GLU A 614 21.42 -26.25 25.27
N VAL A 615 22.35 -25.77 26.11
CA VAL A 615 23.78 -25.64 25.79
C VAL A 615 24.54 -26.44 26.84
N ARG A 616 25.23 -27.50 26.41
CA ARG A 616 26.11 -28.30 27.26
C ARG A 616 27.56 -28.02 26.91
N ARG A 617 28.42 -28.13 27.92
CA ARG A 617 29.89 -28.08 27.77
C ARG A 617 30.49 -29.43 28.18
N SER A 618 31.53 -29.85 27.46
CA SER A 618 32.31 -31.05 27.75
C SER A 618 33.79 -30.80 27.44
N GLU A 619 34.67 -31.63 28.00
CA GLU A 619 36.10 -31.56 27.67
C GLU A 619 36.34 -32.06 26.24
N GLY A 620 37.16 -31.34 25.47
CA GLY A 620 37.54 -31.68 24.11
C GLY A 620 39.03 -32.00 23.99
N ALA A 621 39.44 -32.46 22.80
CA ALA A 621 40.84 -32.76 22.53
C ALA A 621 41.72 -31.51 22.45
N ASP A 622 43.01 -31.65 22.77
CA ASP A 622 44.06 -30.64 22.58
C ASP A 622 43.84 -29.30 23.31
N GLY A 623 43.27 -29.34 24.52
CA GLY A 623 43.00 -28.12 25.31
C GLY A 623 41.85 -27.28 24.78
N ARG A 624 40.93 -27.90 24.03
CA ARG A 624 39.64 -27.32 23.62
C ARG A 624 38.53 -27.76 24.57
N GLN A 625 37.45 -26.99 24.62
CA GLN A 625 36.17 -27.42 25.19
C GLN A 625 35.16 -27.60 24.06
N GLN A 626 34.35 -28.66 24.15
CA GLN A 626 33.24 -28.91 23.26
C GLN A 626 31.98 -28.26 23.80
N ILE A 627 31.27 -27.57 22.90
CA ILE A 627 30.00 -26.90 23.15
C ILE A 627 28.94 -27.60 22.30
N GLU A 628 28.06 -28.33 22.96
CA GLU A 628 26.92 -29.02 22.35
C GLU A 628 25.68 -28.14 22.48
N VAL A 629 25.09 -27.78 21.34
CA VAL A 629 23.88 -26.98 21.24
C VAL A 629 22.73 -27.87 20.76
N THR A 630 21.68 -27.95 21.57
CA THR A 630 20.44 -28.66 21.25
C THR A 630 19.30 -27.66 21.07
N LEU A 631 18.46 -27.87 20.05
CA LEU A 631 17.32 -27.02 19.70
C LEU A 631 15.99 -27.56 20.26
N GLN A 632 14.94 -26.73 20.23
CA GLN A 632 13.59 -27.13 20.65
C GLN A 632 12.87 -27.96 19.57
N SER A 633 13.16 -27.68 18.30
CA SER A 633 12.62 -28.35 17.11
C SER A 633 13.71 -28.53 16.05
N ALA A 634 13.50 -29.44 15.10
CA ALA A 634 14.44 -29.62 13.98
C ALA A 634 14.45 -28.38 13.05
N VAL A 635 15.62 -28.07 12.51
CA VAL A 635 15.83 -27.04 11.48
C VAL A 635 16.25 -27.71 10.17
N GLU A 636 15.69 -27.26 9.04
CA GLU A 636 15.92 -27.79 7.70
C GLU A 636 16.63 -26.76 6.79
N SER A 637 17.25 -27.24 5.71
CA SER A 637 18.03 -26.47 4.72
C SER A 637 19.26 -25.72 5.24
N PHE A 638 19.14 -24.86 6.25
CA PHE A 638 20.23 -24.01 6.72
C PHE A 638 20.05 -23.56 8.19
N TYR A 639 21.15 -23.53 8.95
CA TYR A 639 21.18 -22.97 10.30
C TYR A 639 22.42 -22.10 10.51
N THR A 640 22.34 -21.12 11.42
CA THR A 640 23.46 -20.27 11.82
C THR A 640 23.54 -20.23 13.34
N LEU A 641 24.75 -20.39 13.85
CA LEU A 641 25.06 -20.37 15.28
C LEU A 641 26.25 -19.43 15.50
N SER A 642 26.10 -18.45 16.39
CA SER A 642 27.14 -17.50 16.76
C SER A 642 27.67 -17.84 18.15
N CYS A 643 28.98 -17.80 18.34
CA CYS A 643 29.63 -17.94 19.63
C CYS A 643 30.71 -16.87 19.77
N SER A 644 30.64 -16.05 20.82
CA SER A 644 31.57 -14.94 21.03
C SER A 644 32.23 -14.98 22.41
N TRP A 645 33.48 -14.53 22.47
CA TRP A 645 34.29 -14.47 23.70
C TRP A 645 35.42 -13.45 23.58
N GLU A 646 36.11 -13.21 24.70
CA GLU A 646 37.23 -12.28 24.80
C GLU A 646 38.48 -13.00 25.36
N GLU A 647 39.65 -12.75 24.77
CA GLU A 647 40.94 -13.22 25.28
C GLU A 647 41.89 -12.03 25.51
N THR A 648 42.50 -11.96 26.68
CA THR A 648 43.42 -10.87 27.05
C THR A 648 44.76 -11.00 26.34
N VAL A 649 45.21 -9.93 25.69
CA VAL A 649 46.54 -9.84 25.04
C VAL A 649 47.40 -8.76 25.69
N ARG A 650 48.72 -8.89 25.60
CA ARG A 650 49.65 -7.90 26.14
C ARG A 650 50.31 -7.10 24.99
N PRO A 651 50.23 -5.77 24.99
CA PRO A 651 50.93 -4.94 24.01
C PRO A 651 52.41 -5.30 23.89
N GLY A 652 52.90 -5.54 22.67
CA GLY A 652 54.30 -5.88 22.40
C GLY A 652 54.72 -7.34 22.62
N GLU A 653 53.92 -8.17 23.30
CA GLU A 653 54.12 -9.63 23.33
C GLU A 653 53.43 -10.28 22.10
N PRO A 654 53.97 -11.38 21.53
CA PRO A 654 53.25 -12.17 20.54
C PRO A 654 52.07 -12.94 21.15
N PHE A 655 50.93 -12.97 20.46
CA PHE A 655 49.76 -13.78 20.80
C PHE A 655 49.32 -14.63 19.61
N ALA A 656 48.71 -15.79 19.86
CA ALA A 656 48.15 -16.66 18.82
C ALA A 656 46.64 -16.44 18.67
N LEU A 657 46.09 -16.64 17.48
CA LEU A 657 44.63 -16.65 17.30
C LEU A 657 43.98 -17.95 17.81
N SER A 658 42.80 -17.81 18.40
CA SER A 658 42.01 -18.92 18.95
C SER A 658 41.69 -19.99 17.91
N ARG A 659 42.00 -21.25 18.23
CA ARG A 659 41.61 -22.40 17.41
C ARG A 659 40.14 -22.75 17.63
N VAL A 660 39.43 -22.96 16.52
CA VAL A 660 38.01 -23.34 16.48
C VAL A 660 37.79 -24.51 15.51
N ALA A 661 36.73 -25.28 15.74
CA ALA A 661 36.26 -26.32 14.82
C ALA A 661 34.75 -26.55 14.96
N LEU A 662 34.17 -27.22 13.97
CA LEU A 662 32.83 -27.81 14.04
C LEU A 662 32.98 -29.33 14.19
N ARG A 663 32.07 -29.98 14.93
CA ARG A 663 31.96 -31.44 15.04
C ARG A 663 30.55 -31.88 14.64
N ASP A 664 30.38 -33.19 14.44
CA ASP A 664 29.15 -33.82 13.95
C ASP A 664 28.71 -33.25 12.57
N VAL A 665 29.66 -33.15 11.63
CA VAL A 665 29.47 -32.59 10.26
C VAL A 665 29.97 -33.59 9.20
N ASP A 666 29.14 -33.94 8.22
CA ASP A 666 29.39 -34.95 7.17
C ASP A 666 30.28 -34.45 6.02
N ARG A 667 30.39 -33.13 5.82
CA ARG A 667 31.25 -32.51 4.81
C ARG A 667 32.21 -31.52 5.47
N ALA A 668 33.48 -31.60 5.11
CA ALA A 668 34.55 -30.79 5.70
C ALA A 668 34.25 -29.28 5.63
N ALA A 669 34.36 -28.62 6.78
CA ALA A 669 33.84 -27.27 6.97
C ALA A 669 34.82 -26.19 6.53
N ARG A 670 34.47 -25.35 5.54
CA ARG A 670 35.37 -24.28 5.08
C ARG A 670 35.55 -23.26 6.20
N GLY A 671 36.77 -23.19 6.75
CA GLY A 671 37.13 -22.25 7.80
C GLY A 671 37.73 -20.98 7.25
N PHE A 672 37.34 -19.84 7.80
CA PHE A 672 37.91 -18.53 7.49
C PHE A 672 38.22 -17.77 8.77
N VAL A 673 39.37 -17.10 8.81
CA VAL A 673 39.79 -16.24 9.91
C VAL A 673 39.97 -14.82 9.38
N LEU A 674 39.13 -13.90 9.86
CA LEU A 674 39.11 -12.50 9.45
C LEU A 674 39.67 -11.64 10.59
N VAL A 675 40.80 -10.98 10.37
CA VAL A 675 41.50 -10.22 11.41
C VAL A 675 41.32 -8.73 11.18
N GLU A 676 40.68 -8.07 12.14
CA GLU A 676 40.49 -6.63 12.17
C GLU A 676 41.40 -6.00 13.23
N LYS A 677 41.97 -4.83 12.92
CA LYS A 677 42.63 -3.99 13.94
C LYS A 677 41.66 -2.89 14.36
N GLY A 678 41.28 -2.85 15.64
CA GLY A 678 40.36 -1.85 16.18
C GLY A 678 40.80 -0.42 15.85
N ALA A 679 39.81 0.44 15.54
CA ALA A 679 40.05 1.82 15.11
C ALA A 679 40.79 2.67 16.17
N GLY A 680 40.66 2.33 17.45
CA GLY A 680 41.34 2.98 18.57
C GLY A 680 42.78 2.52 18.86
N VAL A 681 43.30 1.50 18.16
CA VAL A 681 44.63 0.91 18.41
C VAL A 681 45.71 1.65 17.59
N PRO A 682 46.64 2.41 18.21
CA PRO A 682 47.75 3.09 17.51
C PRO A 682 48.91 2.15 17.15
N GLU A 683 49.05 1.02 17.83
CA GLU A 683 50.02 -0.02 17.51
C GLU A 683 49.72 -0.66 16.14
N ARG A 684 50.75 -0.97 15.35
CA ARG A 684 50.62 -1.69 14.08
C ARG A 684 50.41 -3.17 14.37
N LEU A 685 49.41 -3.77 13.74
CA LEU A 685 49.20 -5.22 13.77
C LEU A 685 50.14 -5.90 12.77
N GLU A 686 51.05 -6.73 13.24
CA GLU A 686 52.06 -7.43 12.43
C GLU A 686 51.97 -8.94 12.64
N GLU A 687 52.01 -9.71 11.56
CA GLU A 687 52.06 -11.17 11.59
C GLU A 687 53.49 -11.61 11.94
N VAL A 688 53.65 -12.34 13.06
CA VAL A 688 54.94 -12.83 13.54
C VAL A 688 55.30 -14.17 12.87
N GLY A 689 54.29 -14.97 12.53
CA GLY A 689 54.45 -16.23 11.81
C GLY A 689 53.17 -17.03 11.70
N ARG A 690 53.16 -18.03 10.81
CA ARG A 690 52.04 -18.96 10.60
C ARG A 690 52.53 -20.40 10.47
N GLU A 691 51.72 -21.35 10.91
CA GLU A 691 52.02 -22.78 10.84
C GLU A 691 50.79 -23.60 10.45
N GLY A 692 51.01 -24.72 9.78
CA GLY A 692 49.96 -25.70 9.48
C GLY A 692 49.04 -25.31 8.34
N VAL A 693 47.76 -25.71 8.43
CA VAL A 693 46.80 -25.72 7.32
C VAL A 693 46.03 -24.40 7.15
N ILE A 694 46.75 -23.28 7.17
CA ILE A 694 46.19 -21.93 7.04
C ILE A 694 46.96 -21.10 5.99
N SER A 695 46.23 -20.46 5.07
CA SER A 695 46.78 -19.66 3.98
C SER A 695 46.05 -18.32 3.83
N PRO A 696 46.73 -17.22 3.49
CA PRO A 696 46.07 -15.94 3.19
C PRO A 696 45.03 -16.07 2.07
N GLN A 697 43.91 -15.39 2.22
CA GLN A 697 42.77 -15.39 1.28
C GLN A 697 42.09 -14.01 1.34
N ARG A 698 41.40 -13.57 0.28
CA ARG A 698 40.69 -12.28 0.33
C ARG A 698 39.48 -12.40 1.25
N ALA A 699 39.18 -11.38 2.05
CA ALA A 699 37.99 -11.39 2.91
C ALA A 699 36.68 -11.55 2.10
N ALA A 700 36.66 -11.06 0.86
CA ALA A 700 35.55 -11.24 -0.09
C ALA A 700 35.31 -12.71 -0.52
N ASP A 701 36.23 -13.64 -0.24
CA ASP A 701 36.08 -15.07 -0.54
C ASP A 701 35.45 -15.85 0.64
N ALA A 702 35.18 -15.20 1.78
CA ALA A 702 34.55 -15.81 2.94
C ALA A 702 33.03 -16.00 2.74
N PRO A 703 32.42 -17.09 3.28
CA PRO A 703 31.02 -17.42 3.05
C PRO A 703 30.03 -16.47 3.74
N ALA A 704 30.49 -15.69 4.72
CA ALA A 704 29.77 -14.58 5.32
C ALA A 704 30.77 -13.55 5.85
N LEU A 705 30.37 -12.27 5.88
CA LEU A 705 31.07 -11.23 6.64
C LEU A 705 30.31 -10.90 7.93
N PRO A 706 31.00 -10.39 8.95
CA PRO A 706 30.39 -9.72 10.11
C PRO A 706 29.40 -8.62 9.69
N PRO A 707 28.29 -8.40 10.43
CA PRO A 707 27.29 -7.39 10.10
C PRO A 707 27.88 -5.98 10.01
N GLY A 708 27.54 -5.24 8.94
CA GLY A 708 28.02 -3.88 8.74
C GLY A 708 29.50 -3.75 8.38
N ARG A 709 30.17 -4.85 7.98
CA ARG A 709 31.57 -4.84 7.53
C ARG A 709 31.71 -5.24 6.07
N GLY A 710 32.52 -4.50 5.33
CA GLY A 710 32.92 -4.81 3.95
C GLY A 710 34.27 -5.54 3.88
N PRO A 711 34.64 -6.12 2.71
CA PRO A 711 35.92 -6.82 2.54
C PRO A 711 37.20 -5.98 2.79
N ARG A 712 37.06 -4.66 2.97
CA ARG A 712 38.17 -3.71 3.19
C ARG A 712 38.45 -3.41 4.68
N ASP A 713 37.56 -3.82 5.58
CA ASP A 713 37.71 -3.51 7.02
C ASP A 713 38.66 -4.49 7.74
N PHE A 714 38.92 -5.64 7.12
CA PHE A 714 39.82 -6.67 7.63
C PHE A 714 41.24 -6.38 7.18
N ALA A 715 42.14 -6.19 8.15
CA ALA A 715 43.56 -5.96 7.90
C ALA A 715 44.22 -7.21 7.28
N PHE A 716 43.77 -8.40 7.71
CA PHE A 716 44.22 -9.68 7.19
C PHE A 716 43.07 -10.68 7.13
N SER A 717 43.17 -11.67 6.25
CA SER A 717 42.16 -12.71 6.06
C SER A 717 42.83 -14.01 5.61
N TYR A 718 42.37 -15.13 6.16
CA TYR A 718 42.93 -16.46 5.94
C TYR A 718 41.83 -17.48 5.71
N ARG A 719 42.15 -18.50 4.90
CA ARG A 719 41.37 -19.73 4.78
C ARG A 719 42.10 -20.85 5.55
N VAL A 720 41.33 -21.63 6.29
CA VAL A 720 41.76 -22.88 6.92
C VAL A 720 41.26 -24.06 6.09
N ASP A 721 42.17 -24.99 5.77
CA ASP A 721 41.84 -26.24 5.09
C ASP A 721 41.56 -27.33 6.15
N THR A 722 40.27 -27.55 6.45
CA THR A 722 39.81 -28.53 7.44
C THR A 722 39.68 -29.95 6.89
N GLU A 723 39.88 -30.17 5.58
CA GLU A 723 39.95 -31.52 4.99
C GLU A 723 41.19 -32.27 5.51
N ARG A 724 42.17 -31.54 6.01
CA ARG A 724 43.42 -32.04 6.60
C ARG A 724 43.35 -31.97 8.12
N ALA A 725 43.53 -33.10 8.78
CA ALA A 725 43.50 -33.22 10.25
C ALA A 725 44.73 -32.61 10.98
N ALA A 726 45.43 -31.65 10.37
CA ALA A 726 46.57 -30.98 10.98
C ALA A 726 46.13 -29.70 11.73
N PRO A 727 46.82 -29.30 12.80
CA PRO A 727 46.55 -28.02 13.46
C PRO A 727 46.95 -26.84 12.58
N TRP A 728 46.41 -25.65 12.88
CA TRP A 728 46.81 -24.38 12.26
C TRP A 728 47.19 -23.35 13.34
N SER A 729 48.07 -22.42 13.03
CA SER A 729 48.49 -21.35 13.95
C SER A 729 48.80 -20.07 13.18
N VAL A 730 48.44 -18.91 13.74
CA VAL A 730 48.94 -17.61 13.30
C VAL A 730 49.26 -16.80 14.55
N GLN A 731 50.50 -16.32 14.65
CA GLN A 731 50.94 -15.43 15.72
C GLN A 731 51.00 -13.99 15.24
N TRP A 732 50.57 -13.10 16.13
CA TRP A 732 50.41 -11.67 15.92
C TRP A 732 51.13 -10.90 17.00
N LYS A 733 51.57 -9.69 16.66
CA LYS A 733 52.08 -8.72 17.62
C LYS A 733 51.52 -7.35 17.32
N LEU A 734 51.14 -6.64 18.38
CA LEU A 734 50.96 -5.19 18.34
C LEU A 734 52.33 -4.53 18.46
N ALA A 735 52.90 -4.15 17.32
CA ALA A 735 54.16 -3.43 17.22
C ALA A 735 53.94 -1.94 17.51
N SER A 736 54.75 -1.37 18.41
CA SER A 736 54.63 0.02 18.81
C SER A 736 55.07 0.98 17.69
N THR A 737 54.10 1.48 16.92
CA THR A 737 54.31 2.54 15.92
C THR A 737 54.88 3.79 16.60
N GLY A 738 56.02 4.30 16.11
CA GLY A 738 56.60 5.54 16.64
C GLY A 738 55.66 6.72 16.44
N GLN A 739 55.18 7.31 17.54
CA GLN A 739 54.42 8.56 17.62
C GLN A 739 53.33 8.78 16.55
N GLN A 740 52.16 8.16 16.73
CA GLN A 740 50.91 8.72 16.16
C GLN A 740 50.06 9.35 17.27
N ARG A 741 49.82 10.67 17.15
CA ARG A 741 48.90 11.40 18.04
C ARG A 741 47.47 10.87 17.83
N GLN A 742 46.73 10.66 18.91
CA GLN A 742 45.27 10.46 18.81
C GLN A 742 44.63 11.67 18.10
N PRO A 743 43.63 11.48 17.21
CA PRO A 743 42.92 12.59 16.58
C PRO A 743 42.25 13.45 17.65
N SER A 744 42.22 14.77 17.42
CA SER A 744 41.70 15.76 18.36
C SER A 744 40.24 15.46 18.77
N PRO A 745 39.83 15.77 20.03
CA PRO A 745 38.43 15.66 20.43
C PRO A 745 37.52 16.76 19.81
N ALA A 746 38.09 17.88 19.34
CA ALA A 746 37.41 18.94 18.60
C ALA A 746 38.39 19.77 17.72
N ARG A 747 37.90 20.43 16.67
CA ARG A 747 38.64 21.47 15.91
C ARG A 747 37.98 22.84 16.15
N VAL A 748 38.75 23.92 16.07
CA VAL A 748 38.21 25.30 16.03
C VAL A 748 38.73 25.96 14.75
N LEU A 749 37.88 26.03 13.72
CA LEU A 749 38.27 26.43 12.36
C LEU A 749 38.71 27.90 12.30
N TRP A 750 38.11 28.74 13.12
CA TRP A 750 38.57 30.10 13.37
C TRP A 750 38.01 30.66 14.69
N ALA A 751 38.71 31.67 15.23
CA ALA A 751 38.20 32.55 16.27
C ALA A 751 38.14 33.99 15.73
N ARG A 752 37.03 34.70 15.99
CA ARG A 752 36.88 36.13 15.70
C ARG A 752 36.65 36.86 17.02
N LEU A 753 37.62 37.66 17.43
CA LEU A 753 37.54 38.55 18.60
C LEU A 753 37.26 39.98 18.12
N VAL A 754 36.21 40.60 18.62
CA VAL A 754 35.94 42.03 18.49
C VAL A 754 36.21 42.68 19.84
N SER A 755 36.86 43.84 19.87
CA SER A 755 37.08 44.59 21.11
C SER A 755 36.86 46.08 20.90
N VAL A 756 35.87 46.63 21.61
CA VAL A 756 35.47 48.04 21.56
C VAL A 756 35.92 48.72 22.85
N TYR A 757 36.81 49.70 22.71
CA TYR A 757 37.33 50.51 23.80
C TYR A 757 36.47 51.76 23.96
N ASP A 758 35.77 51.92 25.09
CA ASP A 758 35.04 53.16 25.37
C ASP A 758 35.92 54.23 26.02
N GLY A 759 35.39 55.47 26.05
CA GLY A 759 36.05 56.60 26.70
C GLY A 759 35.83 56.70 28.21
N GLU A 760 35.00 55.82 28.79
CA GLU A 760 34.57 55.91 30.20
C GLU A 760 35.44 55.04 31.12
N GLY A 761 35.93 53.90 30.61
CA GLY A 761 36.90 53.05 31.30
C GLY A 761 36.69 51.54 31.13
N LEU A 762 35.88 51.09 30.17
CA LEU A 762 35.61 49.68 29.91
C LEU A 762 35.97 49.28 28.47
N VAL A 763 36.51 48.07 28.32
CA VAL A 763 36.65 47.40 27.02
C VAL A 763 35.58 46.33 26.93
N ARG A 764 34.71 46.41 25.92
CA ARG A 764 33.72 45.37 25.59
C ARG A 764 34.32 44.42 24.57
N HIS A 765 34.29 43.13 24.88
CA HIS A 765 34.82 42.07 24.02
C HIS A 765 33.69 41.11 23.62
N ARG A 766 33.67 40.71 22.35
CA ARG A 766 32.89 39.58 21.86
C ARG A 766 33.85 38.64 21.14
N VAL A 767 33.95 37.38 21.57
CA VAL A 767 34.69 36.35 20.84
C VAL A 767 33.75 35.27 20.34
N THR A 768 33.82 34.97 19.04
CA THR A 768 33.05 33.92 18.38
C THR A 768 34.01 32.86 17.86
N TYR A 769 33.92 31.64 18.40
CA TYR A 769 34.70 30.47 17.97
C TYR A 769 33.85 29.57 17.07
N ARG A 770 34.35 29.19 15.89
CA ARG A 770 33.70 28.23 14.99
C ARG A 770 34.15 26.81 15.35
N VAL A 771 33.34 26.09 16.13
CA VAL A 771 33.73 24.83 16.79
C VAL A 771 33.14 23.60 16.09
N ARG A 772 33.99 22.62 15.76
CA ARG A 772 33.61 21.27 15.33
C ARG A 772 33.88 20.28 16.46
N ASN A 773 32.88 20.02 17.30
CA ASN A 773 33.02 19.19 18.49
C ASN A 773 32.51 17.75 18.30
N LEU A 774 33.41 16.77 18.33
CA LEU A 774 33.05 15.35 18.25
C LEU A 774 32.86 14.69 19.62
N ARG A 775 33.64 15.10 20.64
CA ARG A 775 33.78 14.32 21.89
C ARG A 775 33.88 15.12 23.19
N LEU A 776 34.13 16.43 23.15
CA LEU A 776 34.20 17.26 24.36
C LEU A 776 32.81 17.49 24.97
N GLN A 777 32.80 17.71 26.28
CA GLN A 777 31.61 18.15 27.03
C GLN A 777 31.63 19.67 27.26
N PHE A 778 32.82 20.27 27.39
CA PHE A 778 33.00 21.69 27.63
C PHE A 778 34.14 22.26 26.77
N LEU A 779 34.01 23.51 26.35
CA LEU A 779 35.12 24.37 25.93
C LEU A 779 35.62 25.11 27.18
N THR A 780 36.91 25.05 27.45
CA THR A 780 37.56 25.70 28.59
C THR A 780 38.31 26.94 28.14
N LEU A 781 37.90 28.11 28.64
CA LEU A 781 38.56 29.40 28.42
C LEU A 781 39.08 29.95 29.75
N GLU A 782 40.29 30.50 29.75
CA GLU A 782 40.79 31.40 30.80
C GLU A 782 40.52 32.84 30.33
N LEU A 783 39.94 33.67 31.19
CA LEU A 783 39.62 35.06 30.88
C LEU A 783 40.70 36.00 31.43
N PRO A 784 40.97 37.14 30.76
CA PRO A 784 41.96 38.10 31.23
C PRO A 784 41.59 38.67 32.61
N THR A 785 42.61 38.85 33.44
CA THR A 785 42.52 39.53 34.74
C THR A 785 43.43 40.74 34.69
N VAL A 786 42.83 41.93 34.82
CA VAL A 786 43.49 43.20 34.56
C VAL A 786 43.90 43.86 35.88
N GLU A 787 45.17 44.24 35.99
CA GLU A 787 45.64 45.10 37.07
C GLU A 787 45.11 46.53 36.88
N THR A 788 44.45 47.04 37.92
CA THR A 788 43.96 48.43 37.99
C THR A 788 44.56 49.12 39.20
N ASP A 789 44.45 50.45 39.28
CA ASP A 789 44.87 51.23 40.45
C ASP A 789 44.12 50.86 41.76
N GLN A 790 43.09 49.99 41.68
CA GLN A 790 42.33 49.43 42.82
C GLN A 790 42.63 47.94 43.10
N GLY A 791 43.60 47.35 42.38
CA GLY A 791 43.94 45.92 42.45
C GLY A 791 43.62 45.15 41.17
N ALA A 792 43.89 43.84 41.16
CA ALA A 792 43.58 42.97 40.03
C ALA A 792 42.07 42.66 39.97
N ARG A 793 41.45 42.86 38.81
CA ARG A 793 40.01 42.61 38.57
C ARG A 793 39.83 41.67 37.38
N ALA A 794 39.11 40.58 37.60
CA ALA A 794 38.77 39.60 36.57
C ALA A 794 37.73 40.15 35.57
N ALA A 795 37.63 39.51 34.41
CA ALA A 795 36.62 39.84 33.41
C ALA A 795 35.18 39.56 33.87
N ASP A 796 34.31 40.55 33.63
CA ASP A 796 32.87 40.49 33.88
C ASP A 796 32.18 39.90 32.64
N VAL A 797 31.75 38.64 32.70
CA VAL A 797 31.09 37.94 31.58
C VAL A 797 29.63 38.37 31.50
N TRP A 798 29.18 38.78 30.32
CA TRP A 798 27.82 39.31 30.10
C TRP A 798 26.90 38.28 29.44
N SER A 799 27.41 37.48 28.49
CA SER A 799 26.62 36.42 27.86
C SER A 799 27.48 35.33 27.21
N VAL A 800 26.92 34.11 27.15
CA VAL A 800 27.43 33.02 26.31
C VAL A 800 26.30 32.36 25.53
N PHE A 801 26.54 32.23 24.22
CA PHE A 801 25.69 31.50 23.29
C PHE A 801 26.48 30.35 22.66
N VAL A 802 25.82 29.21 22.51
CA VAL A 802 26.35 28.02 21.83
C VAL A 802 25.31 27.56 20.84
N ASP A 803 25.66 27.53 19.56
CA ASP A 803 24.75 27.15 18.47
C ASP A 803 23.49 28.05 18.45
N GLN A 804 23.71 29.36 18.58
CA GLN A 804 22.72 30.44 18.76
C GLN A 804 21.79 30.31 19.99
N GLN A 805 21.98 29.31 20.86
CA GLN A 805 21.20 29.14 22.09
C GLN A 805 21.96 29.69 23.31
N PRO A 806 21.34 30.47 24.20
CA PRO A 806 21.99 30.92 25.44
C PRO A 806 22.28 29.71 26.34
N LYS A 807 23.43 29.71 27.04
CA LYS A 807 23.82 28.63 27.97
C LYS A 807 24.15 29.18 29.36
N ARG A 808 23.85 28.40 30.40
CA ARG A 808 24.24 28.68 31.79
C ARG A 808 25.76 28.54 31.94
N LEU A 809 26.40 29.60 32.45
CA LEU A 809 27.84 29.64 32.70
C LEU A 809 28.22 28.70 33.85
N HIS A 810 29.33 28.00 33.70
CA HIS A 810 29.97 27.25 34.78
C HIS A 810 31.39 27.81 34.96
N ARG A 811 31.76 28.26 36.17
CA ARG A 811 33.12 28.69 36.51
C ARG A 811 33.78 27.64 37.41
N GLN A 812 35.06 27.37 37.19
CA GLN A 812 35.88 26.50 38.03
C GLN A 812 37.23 27.19 38.30
N GLY A 813 37.29 27.96 39.38
CA GLY A 813 38.35 28.95 39.57
C GLY A 813 38.30 30.01 38.46
N ASP A 814 39.46 30.36 37.91
CA ASP A 814 39.60 31.35 36.83
C ASP A 814 39.20 30.82 35.43
N LEU A 815 38.79 29.55 35.35
CA LEU A 815 38.38 28.89 34.11
C LEU A 815 36.86 28.94 33.91
N LEU A 816 36.46 29.41 32.72
CA LEU A 816 35.09 29.37 32.21
C LEU A 816 34.87 28.06 31.43
N LEU A 817 33.88 27.28 31.85
CA LEU A 817 33.45 26.04 31.22
C LEU A 817 32.15 26.26 30.45
N ILE A 818 32.25 26.23 29.12
CA ILE A 818 31.11 26.44 28.21
C ILE A 818 30.62 25.06 27.71
N PRO A 819 29.39 24.62 28.01
CA PRO A 819 28.91 23.31 27.60
C PRO A 819 28.74 23.22 26.08
N LEU A 820 29.32 22.17 25.48
CA LEU A 820 29.29 21.94 24.04
C LEU A 820 28.29 20.83 23.67
N PRO A 821 27.43 21.00 22.65
CA PRO A 821 26.73 19.88 22.05
C PRO A 821 27.75 18.92 21.42
N LYS A 822 27.50 17.62 21.56
CA LYS A 822 28.26 16.58 20.84
C LYS A 822 27.67 16.45 19.45
N ARG A 823 28.49 16.66 18.42
CA ARG A 823 28.13 16.55 17.01
C ARG A 823 28.83 15.34 16.39
N THR A 824 28.25 14.78 15.33
CA THR A 824 28.84 13.69 14.54
C THR A 824 29.69 14.26 13.40
N ASP A 825 30.41 13.42 12.66
CA ASP A 825 31.12 13.87 11.47
C ASP A 825 30.17 14.30 10.32
N ALA A 826 28.89 13.92 10.38
CA ALA A 826 27.85 14.35 9.44
C ALA A 826 27.22 15.71 9.78
N ASP A 827 27.56 16.31 10.92
CA ASP A 827 27.07 17.61 11.38
C ASP A 827 27.95 18.79 10.91
N LEU A 828 27.35 19.98 10.92
CA LEU A 828 28.06 21.25 10.77
C LEU A 828 28.77 21.68 12.06
N SER A 829 29.86 22.44 11.91
CA SER A 829 30.41 23.25 12.99
C SER A 829 29.40 24.31 13.43
N PHE A 830 29.46 24.66 14.71
CA PHE A 830 28.56 25.64 15.33
C PHE A 830 29.37 26.75 16.01
N ASP A 831 28.72 27.88 16.23
CA ASP A 831 29.38 29.07 16.79
C ASP A 831 29.22 29.07 18.31
N VAL A 832 30.34 29.29 19.01
CA VAL A 832 30.39 29.56 20.45
C VAL A 832 30.76 31.03 20.63
N GLU A 833 29.80 31.85 21.03
CA GLU A 833 29.99 33.27 21.29
C GLU A 833 30.09 33.54 22.80
N VAL A 834 31.05 34.36 23.19
CA VAL A 834 31.25 34.88 24.55
C VAL A 834 31.34 36.40 24.49
N THR A 835 30.42 37.11 25.14
CA THR A 835 30.53 38.55 25.38
C THR A 835 30.94 38.81 26.82
N TYR A 836 31.99 39.61 27.04
CA TYR A 836 32.52 39.98 28.34
C TYR A 836 33.13 41.38 28.32
N ALA A 837 33.32 41.98 29.49
CA ALA A 837 34.01 43.26 29.64
C ALA A 837 35.23 43.16 30.55
N THR A 838 36.22 44.02 30.30
CA THR A 838 37.37 44.25 31.18
C THR A 838 37.49 45.75 31.50
N PRO A 839 37.99 46.14 32.69
CA PRO A 839 38.33 47.53 32.95
C PRO A 839 39.55 47.94 32.11
N LEU A 840 39.60 49.18 31.64
CA LEU A 840 40.84 49.75 31.11
C LEU A 840 41.90 49.77 32.24
N PRO A 841 43.15 49.32 31.99
CA PRO A 841 44.21 49.43 32.98
C PRO A 841 44.44 50.88 33.44
N LYS A 842 44.39 51.83 32.48
CA LYS A 842 44.50 53.29 32.66
C LYS A 842 43.74 53.98 31.52
N ARG A 843 43.03 55.09 31.80
CA ARG A 843 42.45 55.97 30.76
C ARG A 843 43.50 56.33 29.71
N PHE A 844 43.13 56.32 28.42
CA PHE A 844 44.03 56.64 27.30
C PHE A 844 44.84 57.93 27.54
N ARG A 845 46.16 57.83 27.42
CA ARG A 845 47.11 58.97 27.47
C ARG A 845 48.03 58.94 26.26
N VAL A 846 48.41 60.12 25.77
CA VAL A 846 49.45 60.26 24.74
C VAL A 846 50.78 59.69 25.27
N GLY A 847 51.44 58.88 24.45
CA GLY A 847 52.66 58.15 24.81
C GLY A 847 52.42 56.87 25.61
N GLN A 848 51.16 56.48 25.88
CA GLN A 848 50.84 55.21 26.51
C GLN A 848 51.02 54.04 25.54
N VAL A 849 51.67 52.99 26.01
CA VAL A 849 51.63 51.66 25.39
C VAL A 849 50.44 50.89 25.95
N ILE A 850 49.64 50.29 25.08
CA ILE A 850 48.50 49.43 25.43
C ILE A 850 48.79 48.01 24.95
N ARG A 851 48.57 47.03 25.85
CA ARG A 851 48.66 45.59 25.59
C ARG A 851 47.30 44.95 25.86
N PRO A 852 46.44 44.79 24.85
CA PRO A 852 45.16 44.10 25.01
C PRO A 852 45.38 42.64 25.42
N GLN A 853 44.69 42.17 26.46
CA GLN A 853 44.71 40.75 26.84
C GLN A 853 43.49 40.02 26.25
N PRO A 854 43.66 39.03 25.36
CA PRO A 854 42.57 38.21 24.81
C PRO A 854 42.22 37.02 25.73
N PRO A 855 41.11 36.30 25.48
CA PRO A 855 40.74 35.11 26.23
C PRO A 855 41.52 33.89 25.73
N VAL A 856 42.11 33.11 26.64
CA VAL A 856 43.04 32.02 26.34
C VAL A 856 42.32 30.68 26.32
N LEU A 857 42.40 29.95 25.20
CA LEU A 857 41.84 28.60 25.09
C LEU A 857 42.71 27.59 25.87
N LYS A 858 42.19 27.04 26.98
CA LYS A 858 42.87 26.02 27.80
C LYS A 858 42.39 24.59 27.51
N THR A 859 41.61 24.41 26.45
CA THR A 859 40.98 23.13 26.12
C THR A 859 42.03 22.12 25.64
N ALA A 860 42.29 21.08 26.43
CA ALA A 860 43.38 20.15 26.19
C ALA A 860 43.29 19.45 24.81
N ARG A 861 44.37 19.57 24.03
CA ARG A 861 44.53 19.06 22.65
C ARG A 861 43.68 19.77 21.57
N VAL A 862 43.11 20.95 21.84
CA VAL A 862 42.42 21.78 20.85
C VAL A 862 43.18 23.08 20.62
N SER A 863 43.52 23.36 19.36
CA SER A 863 44.01 24.66 18.89
C SER A 863 42.93 25.36 18.04
N VAL A 864 43.13 26.66 17.81
CA VAL A 864 42.38 27.45 16.83
C VAL A 864 43.20 27.50 15.55
N GLU A 865 42.60 27.30 14.39
CA GLU A 865 43.37 27.21 13.13
C GLU A 865 43.70 28.58 12.51
N ARG A 866 42.82 29.57 12.69
CA ARG A 866 43.03 30.98 12.32
C ARG A 866 42.41 31.91 13.35
N ASN A 867 43.13 32.97 13.73
CA ASN A 867 42.63 33.98 14.66
C ASN A 867 42.47 35.32 13.94
N PHE A 868 41.33 35.99 14.15
CA PHE A 868 41.04 37.33 13.65
C PHE A 868 40.66 38.24 14.82
N TRP A 869 41.24 39.44 14.89
CA TRP A 869 40.93 40.44 15.92
C TRP A 869 40.58 41.78 15.28
N THR A 870 39.36 42.27 15.51
CA THR A 870 38.95 43.64 15.16
C THR A 870 39.00 44.53 16.40
N LEU A 871 39.80 45.59 16.36
CA LEU A 871 39.78 46.66 17.37
C LEU A 871 38.94 47.84 16.89
N TYR A 872 38.09 48.35 17.77
CA TYR A 872 37.47 49.67 17.67
C TYR A 872 38.05 50.53 18.80
N LEU A 873 38.72 51.63 18.43
CA LEU A 873 39.45 52.50 19.34
C LEU A 873 38.89 53.93 19.27
N PRO A 874 38.89 54.72 20.36
CA PRO A 874 38.37 56.08 20.37
C PRO A 874 39.00 56.99 19.32
N GLU A 875 38.18 57.71 18.55
CA GLU A 875 38.59 58.62 17.47
C GLU A 875 39.41 59.84 17.93
N GLN A 876 39.49 60.07 19.25
CA GLN A 876 40.18 61.20 19.88
C GLN A 876 41.73 61.06 19.91
N PHE A 877 42.25 59.92 19.45
CA PHE A 877 43.68 59.61 19.42
C PHE A 877 44.06 58.95 18.09
N THR A 878 45.35 58.99 17.72
CA THR A 878 45.89 58.13 16.66
C THR A 878 46.66 56.95 17.28
N TYR A 879 46.80 55.87 16.51
CA TYR A 879 47.35 54.60 17.00
C TYR A 879 48.40 54.06 16.02
N GLY A 880 49.54 53.66 16.55
CA GLY A 880 50.70 53.22 15.77
C GLY A 880 51.62 52.32 16.56
N ASN A 881 52.78 51.99 15.98
CA ASN A 881 53.73 51.01 16.55
C ASN A 881 53.05 49.68 16.93
N PHE A 882 52.21 49.15 16.05
CA PHE A 882 51.60 47.82 16.24
C PHE A 882 52.68 46.74 16.22
N ALA A 883 52.77 45.95 17.29
CA ALA A 883 53.73 44.88 17.49
C ALA A 883 53.07 43.67 18.18
N GLY A 884 53.74 42.51 18.15
CA GLY A 884 53.22 41.24 18.65
C GLY A 884 53.20 40.16 17.56
N THR A 885 52.41 39.10 17.77
CA THR A 885 52.20 38.01 16.79
C THR A 885 51.17 38.36 15.73
N LEU A 886 50.29 39.32 16.03
CA LEU A 886 49.16 39.73 15.20
C LEU A 886 49.57 40.68 14.07
N GLN A 887 49.38 40.24 12.83
CA GLN A 887 49.66 41.02 11.62
C GLN A 887 48.44 41.88 11.24
N ARG A 888 48.68 43.10 10.72
CA ARG A 888 47.59 44.02 10.34
C ARG A 888 47.03 43.68 8.95
N GLY A 889 45.74 43.38 8.88
CA GLY A 889 45.02 43.04 7.66
C GLY A 889 43.82 43.96 7.37
N SER A 890 42.84 43.45 6.62
CA SER A 890 41.57 44.10 6.29
C SER A 890 40.33 43.24 6.58
N GLY A 891 39.14 43.85 6.46
CA GLY A 891 37.87 43.14 6.62
C GLY A 891 37.62 42.15 5.48
N GLU A 892 37.99 42.51 4.26
CA GLU A 892 37.90 41.65 3.07
C GLU A 892 38.84 40.44 3.20
N GLU A 893 40.05 40.63 3.74
CA GLU A 893 41.01 39.56 4.02
C GLU A 893 40.43 38.55 5.02
N THR A 894 39.73 39.04 6.05
CA THR A 894 38.99 38.23 7.02
C THR A 894 37.82 37.48 6.37
N GLU A 895 37.06 38.11 5.47
CA GLU A 895 35.93 37.48 4.77
C GLU A 895 36.38 36.37 3.79
N VAL A 896 37.42 36.60 3.00
CA VAL A 896 37.96 35.60 2.04
C VAL A 896 38.57 34.40 2.78
N ARG A 897 39.24 34.62 3.91
CA ARG A 897 39.88 33.53 4.67
C ARG A 897 38.91 32.72 5.52
N THR A 898 37.83 33.33 6.00
CA THR A 898 36.72 32.58 6.62
C THR A 898 35.87 31.82 5.60
N LEU A 899 35.72 32.31 4.36
CA LEU A 899 35.16 31.54 3.24
C LEU A 899 36.00 30.26 2.97
N GLY A 900 37.32 30.36 2.93
CA GLY A 900 38.20 29.19 2.70
C GLY A 900 37.95 28.05 3.69
N GLY A 901 37.84 28.35 4.99
CA GLY A 901 37.51 27.36 6.03
C GLY A 901 36.10 26.75 5.89
N ARG A 902 35.12 27.52 5.38
CA ARG A 902 33.79 26.99 5.06
C ARG A 902 33.81 26.04 3.87
N VAL A 903 34.66 26.28 2.86
CA VAL A 903 34.84 25.35 1.72
C VAL A 903 35.48 24.02 2.17
N GLU A 904 36.41 24.04 3.13
CA GLU A 904 36.96 22.81 3.72
C GLU A 904 35.89 22.02 4.51
N GLU A 905 35.04 22.71 5.28
CA GLU A 905 33.89 22.10 5.97
C GLU A 905 32.92 21.41 4.99
N THR A 906 32.58 22.05 3.88
CA THR A 906 31.74 21.46 2.81
C THR A 906 32.42 20.24 2.16
N PHE A 907 33.75 20.24 1.98
CA PHE A 907 34.49 19.10 1.45
C PHE A 907 34.50 17.89 2.40
N GLU A 908 34.70 18.11 3.70
CA GLU A 908 34.65 17.03 4.71
C GLU A 908 33.22 16.47 4.89
N LEU A 909 32.18 17.29 4.73
CA LEU A 909 30.80 16.81 4.66
C LEU A 909 30.53 15.96 3.41
N LEU A 910 31.02 16.36 2.23
CA LEU A 910 30.92 15.55 1.01
C LEU A 910 31.67 14.21 1.15
N LYS A 911 32.86 14.23 1.74
CA LYS A 911 33.68 13.04 2.07
C LYS A 911 33.00 12.12 3.09
N THR A 912 32.12 12.67 3.94
CA THR A 912 31.26 11.91 4.86
C THR A 912 30.02 11.37 4.15
N ALA A 913 29.38 12.14 3.26
CA ALA A 913 28.24 11.72 2.45
C ALA A 913 28.58 10.64 1.41
N SER A 914 29.81 10.61 0.90
CA SER A 914 30.31 9.60 -0.05
C SER A 914 30.83 8.31 0.59
N LYS A 915 30.95 8.27 1.93
CA LYS A 915 31.48 7.11 2.68
C LYS A 915 30.57 6.57 3.78
N GLY A 916 29.69 7.41 4.32
CA GLY A 916 28.71 7.01 5.32
C GLY A 916 27.53 6.28 4.70
N GLU A 917 26.82 5.52 5.52
CA GLU A 917 25.59 4.81 5.14
C GLU A 917 24.38 5.31 5.96
N GLY A 918 23.18 5.09 5.42
CA GLY A 918 21.92 5.32 6.13
C GLY A 918 21.74 6.73 6.70
N GLN A 919 21.44 6.83 7.99
CA GLN A 919 21.15 8.11 8.65
C GLN A 919 22.34 9.09 8.62
N SER A 920 23.58 8.60 8.75
CA SER A 920 24.77 9.46 8.70
C SER A 920 24.97 10.05 7.31
N GLN A 921 24.65 9.30 6.25
CA GLN A 921 24.70 9.78 4.88
C GLN A 921 23.61 10.81 4.60
N SER A 922 22.38 10.53 5.04
CA SER A 922 21.23 11.44 4.87
C SER A 922 21.42 12.76 5.62
N LEU A 923 22.00 12.73 6.82
CA LEU A 923 22.33 13.92 7.60
C LEU A 923 23.45 14.74 6.94
N ALA A 924 24.53 14.07 6.49
CA ALA A 924 25.63 14.74 5.80
C ALA A 924 25.15 15.43 4.52
N LEU A 925 24.31 14.78 3.70
CA LEU A 925 23.71 15.38 2.50
C LEU A 925 22.79 16.58 2.81
N SER A 926 21.97 16.48 3.86
CA SER A 926 21.09 17.58 4.26
C SER A 926 21.84 18.79 4.85
N ASN A 927 23.01 18.56 5.44
CA ASN A 927 23.88 19.62 5.94
C ASN A 927 24.78 20.19 4.83
N LEU A 928 25.13 19.38 3.83
CA LEU A 928 25.90 19.78 2.67
C LEU A 928 25.14 20.83 1.82
N SER A 929 23.84 20.63 1.57
CA SER A 929 23.03 21.58 0.80
C SER A 929 22.87 22.94 1.51
N LEU A 930 22.79 22.96 2.85
CA LEU A 930 22.82 24.18 3.64
C LEU A 930 24.17 24.89 3.53
N ALA A 931 25.28 24.16 3.67
CA ALA A 931 26.64 24.71 3.55
C ALA A 931 26.95 25.24 2.14
N GLN A 932 26.42 24.62 1.09
CA GLN A 932 26.57 25.06 -0.29
C GLN A 932 25.91 26.43 -0.52
N GLU A 933 24.69 26.65 -0.03
CA GLU A 933 24.00 27.93 -0.23
C GLU A 933 24.69 29.07 0.54
N ASP A 934 25.10 28.85 1.79
CA ASP A 934 25.92 29.77 2.59
C ASP A 934 27.22 30.19 1.84
N VAL A 935 27.98 29.20 1.35
CA VAL A 935 29.24 29.43 0.63
C VAL A 935 29.01 30.15 -0.70
N ARG A 936 27.95 29.79 -1.43
CA ARG A 936 27.58 30.40 -2.71
C ARG A 936 27.20 31.88 -2.55
N GLN A 937 26.43 32.21 -1.52
CA GLN A 937 26.09 33.60 -1.20
C GLN A 937 27.33 34.41 -0.78
N GLN A 938 28.20 33.85 0.06
CA GLN A 938 29.44 34.53 0.47
C GLN A 938 30.39 34.78 -0.72
N ILE A 939 30.51 33.84 -1.67
CA ILE A 939 31.25 34.04 -2.93
C ILE A 939 30.65 35.16 -3.78
N GLN A 940 29.31 35.26 -3.87
CA GLN A 940 28.65 36.34 -4.63
C GLN A 940 28.87 37.72 -3.99
N GLN A 941 28.77 37.83 -2.66
CA GLN A 941 29.02 39.07 -1.93
C GLN A 941 30.48 39.53 -2.07
N LEU A 942 31.46 38.62 -1.96
CA LEU A 942 32.87 38.95 -2.18
C LEU A 942 33.17 39.37 -3.62
N LYS A 943 32.45 38.80 -4.60
CA LYS A 943 32.57 39.21 -6.01
C LYS A 943 31.99 40.60 -6.31
N SER A 944 30.90 41.02 -5.66
CA SER A 944 30.39 42.39 -5.85
C SER A 944 31.32 43.45 -5.25
N LYS A 945 32.10 43.11 -4.20
CA LYS A 945 33.22 43.91 -3.69
C LYS A 945 34.51 43.79 -4.52
N GLY A 946 34.57 42.85 -5.48
CA GLY A 946 35.80 42.34 -6.10
C GLY A 946 36.67 43.37 -6.81
N GLY A 947 36.10 44.47 -7.29
CA GLY A 947 36.82 45.54 -8.00
C GLY A 947 37.83 46.34 -7.15
N SER A 948 37.83 46.14 -5.82
CA SER A 948 38.71 46.85 -4.88
C SER A 948 39.69 45.93 -4.11
N LEU A 949 39.76 44.63 -4.46
CA LEU A 949 40.60 43.66 -3.74
C LEU A 949 42.07 43.71 -4.21
N LYS A 950 43.01 43.50 -3.27
CA LYS A 950 44.43 43.27 -3.58
C LYS A 950 44.59 42.04 -4.47
N THR A 951 45.54 42.07 -5.41
CA THR A 951 45.78 41.00 -6.40
C THR A 951 45.98 39.62 -5.78
N GLU A 952 46.67 39.55 -4.64
CA GLU A 952 46.93 38.30 -3.91
C GLU A 952 45.64 37.74 -3.29
N LEU A 953 44.78 38.59 -2.75
CA LEU A 953 43.51 38.18 -2.15
C LEU A 953 42.47 37.79 -3.22
N ALA A 954 42.48 38.46 -4.36
CA ALA A 954 41.70 38.05 -5.52
C ALA A 954 42.09 36.63 -6.00
N LYS A 955 43.37 36.26 -5.86
CA LYS A 955 43.86 34.89 -6.12
C LYS A 955 43.41 33.90 -5.03
N GLU A 956 43.50 34.24 -3.74
CA GLU A 956 42.95 33.38 -2.66
C GLU A 956 41.45 33.11 -2.88
N LEU A 957 40.66 34.13 -3.24
CA LEU A 957 39.24 34.01 -3.56
C LEU A 957 38.99 33.11 -4.79
N GLN A 958 39.81 33.25 -5.84
CA GLN A 958 39.72 32.40 -7.04
C GLN A 958 40.09 30.93 -6.76
N GLU A 959 41.05 30.69 -5.86
CA GLU A 959 41.43 29.34 -5.42
C GLU A 959 40.33 28.69 -4.55
N ALA A 960 39.72 29.44 -3.63
CA ALA A 960 38.57 29.01 -2.86
C ALA A 960 37.35 28.69 -3.74
N GLU A 961 37.04 29.55 -4.73
CA GLU A 961 35.98 29.26 -5.71
C GLU A 961 36.30 28.00 -6.53
N LYS A 962 37.53 27.81 -6.99
CA LYS A 962 37.94 26.63 -7.75
C LYS A 962 37.79 25.34 -6.93
N ALA A 963 38.15 25.38 -5.64
CA ALA A 963 37.94 24.26 -4.73
C ALA A 963 36.45 23.95 -4.56
N TYR A 964 35.63 24.99 -4.30
CA TYR A 964 34.18 24.84 -4.14
C TYR A 964 33.49 24.26 -5.39
N ARG A 965 33.84 24.71 -6.61
CA ARG A 965 33.34 24.13 -7.87
C ARG A 965 33.70 22.63 -8.01
N GLY A 966 34.83 22.20 -7.47
CA GLY A 966 35.22 20.78 -7.42
C GLY A 966 34.33 19.97 -6.46
N VAL A 967 33.89 20.57 -5.35
CA VAL A 967 32.89 19.99 -4.44
C VAL A 967 31.53 19.88 -5.14
N GLU A 968 31.08 20.94 -5.84
CA GLU A 968 29.84 20.90 -6.62
C GLU A 968 29.86 19.79 -7.67
N GLN A 969 30.92 19.68 -8.48
CA GLN A 969 31.07 18.62 -9.49
C GLN A 969 31.06 17.21 -8.88
N SER A 970 31.68 17.04 -7.71
CA SER A 970 31.76 15.75 -7.01
C SER A 970 30.44 15.36 -6.36
N LEU A 971 29.64 16.33 -5.89
CA LEU A 971 28.27 16.09 -5.45
C LEU A 971 27.34 15.78 -6.63
N ASP A 972 27.49 16.50 -7.75
CA ASP A 972 26.77 16.23 -8.99
C ASP A 972 27.02 14.78 -9.47
N GLN A 973 28.26 14.30 -9.37
CA GLN A 973 28.61 12.91 -9.63
C GLN A 973 27.95 11.96 -8.60
N LEU A 974 28.05 12.24 -7.30
CA LEU A 974 27.44 11.41 -6.25
C LEU A 974 25.91 11.31 -6.39
N GLU A 975 25.23 12.39 -6.78
CA GLU A 975 23.79 12.39 -7.07
C GLU A 975 23.45 11.62 -8.33
N ARG A 976 24.27 11.71 -9.38
CA ARG A 976 24.08 10.94 -10.63
C ARG A 976 24.34 9.46 -10.39
N GLU A 977 25.36 9.10 -9.62
CA GLU A 977 25.61 7.72 -9.16
C GLU A 977 24.48 7.22 -8.27
N ARG A 978 23.92 8.05 -7.38
CA ARG A 978 22.76 7.65 -6.56
C ARG A 978 21.49 7.50 -7.39
N LYS A 979 21.21 8.40 -8.35
CA LYS A 979 20.08 8.27 -9.29
C LYS A 979 20.26 7.02 -10.14
N ALA A 980 21.39 6.86 -10.82
CA ALA A 980 21.72 5.65 -11.59
C ALA A 980 21.62 4.37 -10.75
N ASN A 981 22.05 4.37 -9.48
CA ASN A 981 21.87 3.23 -8.59
C ASN A 981 20.39 3.01 -8.21
N GLN A 982 19.61 4.06 -7.90
CA GLN A 982 18.18 3.95 -7.61
C GLN A 982 17.38 3.46 -8.84
N ASP A 983 17.69 4.00 -10.02
CA ASP A 983 17.13 3.60 -11.31
C ASP A 983 17.52 2.14 -11.62
N THR A 984 18.80 1.77 -11.46
CA THR A 984 19.28 0.38 -11.57
C THR A 984 18.62 -0.55 -10.55
N GLN A 985 18.20 -0.05 -9.39
CA GLN A 985 17.55 -0.84 -8.35
C GLN A 985 16.04 -1.01 -8.62
N GLN A 986 15.39 -0.02 -9.24
CA GLN A 986 14.06 -0.18 -9.83
C GLN A 986 14.09 -1.11 -11.04
N ASP A 987 15.02 -0.93 -11.97
CA ASP A 987 15.26 -1.85 -13.09
C ASP A 987 15.57 -3.27 -12.60
N ALA A 988 16.34 -3.43 -11.52
CA ALA A 988 16.63 -4.74 -10.92
C ALA A 988 15.42 -5.37 -10.22
N ASP A 989 14.50 -4.58 -9.66
CA ASP A 989 13.25 -5.08 -9.08
C ASP A 989 12.21 -5.43 -10.16
N GLU A 990 12.17 -4.70 -11.28
CA GLU A 990 11.35 -5.05 -12.45
C GLU A 990 11.92 -6.26 -13.21
N LEU A 991 13.25 -6.32 -13.44
CA LEU A 991 13.93 -7.48 -14.05
C LEU A 991 13.88 -8.73 -13.16
N GLN A 992 13.78 -8.59 -11.83
CA GLN A 992 13.52 -9.71 -10.92
C GLN A 992 12.12 -10.32 -11.08
N GLN A 993 11.14 -9.57 -11.62
CA GLN A 993 9.82 -10.14 -11.94
C GLN A 993 9.83 -10.94 -13.24
N TYR A 994 10.71 -10.63 -14.19
CA TYR A 994 10.69 -11.21 -15.54
C TYR A 994 11.71 -12.35 -15.80
N SER A 995 12.64 -12.63 -14.88
CA SER A 995 13.78 -13.53 -15.10
C SER A 995 13.70 -14.91 -14.40
N GLN A 996 12.54 -15.33 -13.87
CA GLN A 996 12.39 -16.63 -13.19
C GLN A 996 12.10 -17.83 -14.12
N THR A 997 12.99 -18.07 -15.09
CA THR A 997 12.99 -19.31 -15.89
C THR A 997 14.40 -19.87 -16.08
N SER A 998 14.68 -21.00 -15.44
CA SER A 998 15.87 -21.87 -15.62
C SER A 998 17.23 -21.30 -15.11
N TYR A 999 18.11 -22.06 -14.45
CA TYR A 999 18.03 -23.43 -13.91
C TYR A 999 19.05 -23.54 -12.74
N GLY A 1000 18.82 -24.40 -11.74
CA GLY A 1000 19.89 -24.90 -10.86
C GLY A 1000 19.97 -24.47 -9.38
N TRP A 1001 19.61 -23.24 -8.98
CA TRP A 1001 19.89 -22.74 -7.60
C TRP A 1001 18.67 -22.34 -6.74
N ASN A 1002 17.45 -22.32 -7.30
CA ASN A 1002 16.24 -21.84 -6.61
C ASN A 1002 15.49 -22.95 -5.84
N ARG A 1003 16.07 -23.49 -4.76
CA ARG A 1003 15.34 -24.40 -3.83
C ARG A 1003 15.05 -23.84 -2.43
N ASN A 1004 15.80 -22.82 -1.97
CA ASN A 1004 15.73 -22.31 -0.59
C ASN A 1004 14.99 -20.96 -0.41
N LYS A 1005 13.97 -20.65 -1.22
CA LYS A 1005 13.20 -19.37 -1.13
C LYS A 1005 11.66 -19.48 -1.05
N GLN A 1006 11.11 -20.67 -0.78
CA GLN A 1006 9.64 -20.86 -0.66
C GLN A 1006 9.12 -21.37 0.70
N VAL A 1007 9.97 -21.80 1.64
CA VAL A 1007 9.51 -22.25 2.99
C VAL A 1007 9.12 -21.09 3.90
N PHE A 1008 9.82 -19.94 3.83
CA PHE A 1008 9.54 -18.75 4.65
C PHE A 1008 8.85 -17.63 3.85
N LYS A 1009 7.59 -17.86 3.44
CA LYS A 1009 6.70 -16.80 2.92
C LYS A 1009 5.30 -16.75 3.57
N ARG A 1010 5.07 -17.51 4.64
CA ARG A 1010 3.90 -17.40 5.54
C ARG A 1010 4.33 -17.49 7.01
N ASP A 1011 5.11 -16.50 7.44
CA ASP A 1011 4.85 -15.73 8.66
C ASP A 1011 5.92 -14.64 8.84
N GLN A 1012 5.55 -13.53 9.48
CA GLN A 1012 6.47 -12.42 9.74
C GLN A 1012 7.33 -12.67 10.99
N ALA A 1013 8.18 -13.69 10.92
CA ALA A 1013 9.35 -13.78 11.78
C ALA A 1013 10.28 -12.61 11.46
N LYS A 1014 10.13 -11.51 12.20
CA LYS A 1014 10.97 -10.31 12.08
C LYS A 1014 12.45 -10.69 12.23
N TRP A 1015 13.32 -9.95 11.54
CA TRP A 1015 14.75 -9.97 11.79
C TRP A 1015 14.99 -9.42 13.21
N THR A 1016 15.04 -10.31 14.21
CA THR A 1016 15.45 -9.98 15.58
C THR A 1016 16.96 -9.83 15.64
N GLY A 1017 17.50 -8.86 14.89
CA GLY A 1017 18.80 -8.29 15.20
C GLY A 1017 18.78 -7.80 16.65
N VAL A 1018 19.91 -7.95 17.34
CA VAL A 1018 20.04 -7.70 18.79
C VAL A 1018 19.31 -6.42 19.17
N GLY A 1019 18.23 -6.57 19.95
CA GLY A 1019 17.60 -5.46 20.60
C GLY A 1019 18.62 -4.84 21.54
N LYS A 1020 19.14 -3.64 21.20
CA LYS A 1020 19.77 -2.78 22.21
C LYS A 1020 18.81 -2.76 23.39
N LYS A 1021 19.27 -3.21 24.57
CA LYS A 1021 18.58 -2.87 25.82
C LYS A 1021 18.56 -1.34 25.87
N LYS A 1022 17.41 -0.74 25.54
CA LYS A 1022 17.10 0.61 25.99
C LYS A 1022 17.29 0.59 27.52
N PRO A 1023 18.07 1.51 28.11
CA PRO A 1023 17.85 1.87 29.50
C PRO A 1023 16.37 2.22 29.69
N GLN A 1024 15.80 1.89 30.85
CA GLN A 1024 14.46 2.36 31.20
C GLN A 1024 14.54 3.86 31.51
N SER A 1025 14.41 4.69 30.48
CA SER A 1025 14.42 6.15 30.57
C SER A 1025 13.41 6.76 29.58
N GLN A 1026 12.16 6.27 29.62
CA GLN A 1026 11.02 6.89 28.94
C GLN A 1026 9.83 6.98 29.90
N GLN A 1027 10.04 7.66 31.02
CA GLN A 1027 8.96 8.10 31.93
C GLN A 1027 9.24 9.50 32.54
N GLU A 1028 10.20 10.25 31.99
CA GLU A 1028 10.58 11.61 32.43
C GLU A 1028 10.53 12.65 31.29
N GLU A 1029 10.89 12.28 30.05
CA GLU A 1029 10.85 13.14 28.84
C GLU A 1029 9.43 13.53 28.32
N GLN A 1030 8.42 13.60 29.20
CA GLN A 1030 7.10 14.16 28.86
C GLN A 1030 6.55 15.20 29.85
N ASN A 1031 7.32 15.60 30.87
CA ASN A 1031 6.93 16.64 31.84
C ASN A 1031 7.67 17.99 31.71
N GLU A 1032 8.59 18.15 30.75
CA GLU A 1032 9.29 19.43 30.49
C GLU A 1032 8.70 20.21 29.29
N ALA A 1033 7.37 20.14 29.09
CA ALA A 1033 6.66 20.79 27.98
C ALA A 1033 5.50 21.70 28.44
N SER A 1034 5.52 22.16 29.70
CA SER A 1034 4.57 23.15 30.23
C SER A 1034 5.13 23.87 31.46
N GLY A 1035 6.16 24.70 31.24
CA GLY A 1035 6.69 25.63 32.25
C GLY A 1035 6.78 27.03 31.67
N GLU A 1036 5.85 27.90 32.03
CA GLU A 1036 6.06 29.35 31.97
C GLU A 1036 6.92 29.72 33.18
N GLU A 1037 8.23 29.91 32.98
CA GLU A 1037 9.11 30.44 34.02
C GLU A 1037 8.98 31.97 34.09
N ASP A 1038 8.53 32.50 35.23
CA ASP A 1038 8.38 33.94 35.46
C ASP A 1038 9.74 34.67 35.37
N LEU A 1039 9.79 35.71 34.53
CA LEU A 1039 10.98 36.51 34.27
C LEU A 1039 11.27 37.51 35.41
N ILE A 1040 11.86 37.03 36.51
CA ILE A 1040 12.29 37.89 37.63
C ILE A 1040 13.67 38.50 37.35
N LEU A 1041 13.68 39.78 36.95
CA LEU A 1041 14.89 40.62 36.91
C LEU A 1041 15.32 41.00 38.34
N ASN A 1042 16.50 40.54 38.76
CA ASN A 1042 17.06 40.86 40.07
C ASN A 1042 18.27 41.81 39.91
N ILE A 1043 18.08 43.09 40.23
CA ILE A 1043 19.10 44.14 40.09
C ILE A 1043 19.78 44.36 41.44
N GLN A 1044 21.12 44.30 41.48
CA GLN A 1044 21.86 44.67 42.69
C GLN A 1044 21.66 46.17 43.02
N ALA A 1045 21.43 46.46 44.30
CA ALA A 1045 21.21 47.81 44.79
C ALA A 1045 22.47 48.68 44.57
N GLY A 1046 22.39 49.59 43.59
CA GLY A 1046 23.47 50.51 43.21
C GLY A 1046 23.80 50.53 41.72
N THR A 1047 23.26 49.63 40.89
CA THR A 1047 23.57 49.55 39.45
C THR A 1047 22.48 50.18 38.57
N GLU A 1048 22.76 51.32 37.94
CA GLU A 1048 21.88 51.89 36.89
C GLU A 1048 22.02 51.11 35.57
N LEU A 1049 21.00 50.34 35.21
CA LEU A 1049 20.89 49.71 33.88
C LEU A 1049 20.36 50.73 32.86
N ASN A 1050 21.26 51.29 32.04
CA ASN A 1050 20.91 52.16 30.92
C ASN A 1050 20.33 51.33 29.75
N LEU A 1051 19.05 50.99 29.83
CA LEU A 1051 18.33 50.07 28.92
C LEU A 1051 18.10 50.57 27.48
N LYS A 1052 18.80 51.61 27.01
CA LYS A 1052 18.53 52.26 25.72
C LYS A 1052 18.81 51.42 24.47
N ASN A 1053 19.62 50.35 24.57
CA ASN A 1053 20.08 49.57 23.42
C ASN A 1053 19.58 48.10 23.41
N ALA A 1054 18.68 47.72 24.31
CA ALA A 1054 18.23 46.33 24.47
C ALA A 1054 17.07 45.97 23.51
N GLU A 1055 17.36 45.26 22.41
CA GLU A 1055 16.32 44.66 21.56
C GLU A 1055 15.83 43.32 22.12
N VAL A 1056 14.51 43.20 22.34
CA VAL A 1056 13.86 41.92 22.64
C VAL A 1056 13.65 41.16 21.34
N VAL A 1057 14.54 40.21 21.04
CA VAL A 1057 14.48 39.35 19.85
C VAL A 1057 13.26 38.42 19.90
N THR A 1058 12.13 38.96 19.45
CA THR A 1058 10.86 38.25 19.37
C THR A 1058 10.86 37.35 18.13
N GLN A 1059 11.04 36.04 18.31
CA GLN A 1059 11.07 35.09 17.19
C GLN A 1059 9.72 35.04 16.45
N GLN A 1060 9.62 35.76 15.32
CA GLN A 1060 8.54 35.55 14.37
C GLN A 1060 8.71 34.19 13.67
N ARG A 1061 8.02 33.16 14.17
CA ARG A 1061 7.68 31.98 13.37
C ARG A 1061 6.76 32.41 12.22
N LYS A 1062 7.34 32.77 11.07
CA LYS A 1062 6.60 32.85 9.80
C LYS A 1062 6.45 31.43 9.23
N ASP A 1063 5.24 31.08 8.78
CA ASP A 1063 4.93 29.76 8.22
C ASP A 1063 5.80 29.44 6.99
N GLY A 1064 6.67 28.43 7.11
CA GLY A 1064 7.41 27.81 6.02
C GLY A 1064 6.81 26.47 5.59
N LYS A 1065 5.50 26.42 5.29
CA LYS A 1065 4.85 25.19 4.81
C LYS A 1065 5.14 24.93 3.32
N LEU A 1066 5.21 23.64 2.99
CA LEU A 1066 5.25 23.04 1.63
C LEU A 1066 6.52 23.26 0.79
N HIS A 1067 7.26 22.15 0.64
CA HIS A 1067 7.40 21.54 -0.68
C HIS A 1067 7.19 20.02 -0.61
N ALA A 1068 5.93 19.61 -0.75
CA ALA A 1068 5.50 18.21 -0.75
C ALA A 1068 4.43 17.99 -1.85
N GLN A 1069 4.76 18.36 -3.09
CA GLN A 1069 3.87 18.21 -4.26
C GLN A 1069 4.63 17.73 -5.50
N THR A 1070 5.05 16.46 -5.50
CA THR A 1070 5.21 15.68 -6.75
C THR A 1070 4.91 14.21 -6.49
N ILE A 1071 3.62 13.87 -6.58
CA ILE A 1071 3.01 12.58 -6.98
C ILE A 1071 1.51 12.88 -7.01
N LYS A 1072 1.01 13.31 -8.17
CA LYS A 1072 -0.44 13.49 -8.39
C LYS A 1072 -0.88 13.41 -9.85
N ASP A 1073 -0.24 12.54 -10.62
CA ASP A 1073 -0.78 12.08 -11.90
C ASP A 1073 -0.60 10.57 -12.06
N THR A 1074 -1.64 9.81 -11.72
CA THR A 1074 -2.20 8.71 -12.54
C THR A 1074 -3.52 8.26 -11.93
N LYS A 1075 -4.50 7.98 -12.81
CA LYS A 1075 -5.88 7.54 -12.52
C LYS A 1075 -5.95 5.99 -12.58
N ALA A 1076 -6.97 5.27 -12.08
CA ALA A 1076 -7.91 5.46 -10.97
C ALA A 1076 -8.80 4.20 -10.86
N ARG A 1077 -9.11 3.75 -9.62
CA ARG A 1077 -10.20 2.78 -9.28
C ARG A 1077 -10.07 1.34 -9.88
N PRO A 1078 -10.89 0.36 -9.44
CA PRO A 1078 -11.91 0.39 -8.37
C PRO A 1078 -11.55 -0.44 -7.13
N ALA A 1079 -12.38 -0.31 -6.08
CA ALA A 1079 -12.42 -1.25 -4.96
C ALA A 1079 -13.88 -1.70 -4.74
N PRO A 1080 -14.15 -3.00 -4.52
CA PRO A 1080 -15.46 -3.49 -4.12
C PRO A 1080 -15.65 -3.41 -2.60
N GLU A 1081 -16.73 -2.74 -2.22
CA GLU A 1081 -17.61 -2.98 -1.06
C GLU A 1081 -17.10 -3.75 0.17
N THR A 1082 -17.25 -3.11 1.34
CA THR A 1082 -17.86 -3.80 2.49
C THR A 1082 -18.74 -2.80 3.25
N ARG A 1083 -20.03 -3.10 3.33
CA ARG A 1083 -21.05 -2.31 4.04
C ARG A 1083 -21.51 -3.11 5.26
N THR A 1084 -21.52 -2.50 6.44
CA THR A 1084 -22.34 -3.01 7.57
C THR A 1084 -22.50 -1.91 8.63
N SER A 1085 -23.67 -1.27 8.64
CA SER A 1085 -24.07 -0.29 9.67
C SER A 1085 -25.59 -0.12 9.70
N ASP A 1086 -26.25 -0.81 10.63
CA ASP A 1086 -27.64 -0.68 11.11
C ASP A 1086 -27.85 -1.82 12.14
N ARG A 1087 -28.60 -1.73 13.25
CA ARG A 1087 -29.48 -0.65 13.76
C ARG A 1087 -29.80 -0.82 15.27
N TRP A 1088 -29.89 0.30 15.99
CA TRP A 1088 -30.84 0.61 17.10
C TRP A 1088 -30.78 -0.04 18.52
N GLY A 1089 -31.19 0.78 19.51
CA GLY A 1089 -31.57 0.42 20.90
C GLY A 1089 -30.50 0.71 21.98
N GLY A 1090 -30.78 1.29 23.16
CA GLY A 1090 -32.01 1.94 23.68
C GLY A 1090 -32.03 1.99 25.24
N ASP A 1091 -32.33 3.17 25.83
CA ASP A 1091 -32.41 3.48 27.30
C ASP A 1091 -31.15 3.21 28.18
N GLY A 1092 -30.99 3.81 29.38
CA GLY A 1092 -31.71 4.95 29.99
C GLY A 1092 -31.55 5.09 31.53
N ARG A 1093 -31.29 6.32 32.03
CA ARG A 1093 -31.25 6.81 33.45
C ARG A 1093 -30.05 6.42 34.36
N GLN A 1094 -29.79 7.06 35.52
CA GLN A 1094 -29.74 8.51 35.93
C GLN A 1094 -29.10 8.64 37.35
N GLU A 1095 -28.84 9.87 37.84
CA GLU A 1095 -28.48 10.32 39.22
C GLU A 1095 -26.99 10.11 39.62
N GLN A 1096 -26.17 11.13 39.96
CA GLN A 1096 -26.20 12.24 40.95
C GLN A 1096 -25.73 11.83 42.37
N GLY A 1097 -24.86 12.58 43.09
CA GLY A 1097 -24.11 13.81 42.78
C GLY A 1097 -23.39 14.42 44.01
N GLN A 1098 -22.85 15.66 43.88
CA GLN A 1098 -22.22 16.53 44.93
C GLN A 1098 -20.79 16.12 45.42
N GLY A 1099 -19.90 17.03 45.87
CA GLY A 1099 -19.86 18.51 45.75
C GLY A 1099 -18.88 19.24 46.73
N ALA A 1100 -18.21 20.32 46.25
CA ALA A 1100 -17.45 21.35 47.02
C ALA A 1100 -16.17 20.92 47.82
N ALA A 1101 -15.32 21.80 48.38
CA ALA A 1101 -14.69 23.06 47.92
C ALA A 1101 -13.57 23.56 48.90
N GLN A 1102 -12.61 24.39 48.43
CA GLN A 1102 -11.73 25.35 49.18
C GLN A 1102 -10.74 24.89 50.30
N GLY A 1103 -9.46 25.29 50.18
CA GLY A 1103 -8.87 26.33 51.05
C GLY A 1103 -7.98 26.03 52.31
N PHE A 1104 -6.65 26.01 52.12
CA PHE A 1104 -5.56 26.60 52.97
C PHE A 1104 -5.21 26.21 54.46
N PHE A 1105 -3.87 26.11 54.68
CA PHE A 1105 -3.00 26.44 55.84
C PHE A 1105 -3.14 25.86 57.28
N ALA A 1106 -2.09 25.14 57.74
CA ALA A 1106 -1.26 25.27 58.99
C ALA A 1106 -0.38 23.99 59.14
N LEU A 1107 0.93 23.94 59.44
CA LEU A 1107 1.87 24.58 60.40
C LEU A 1107 1.85 24.03 61.85
N ASP A 1108 2.77 23.09 62.17
CA ASP A 1108 3.82 23.19 63.22
C ASP A 1108 4.70 21.90 63.29
N GLN A 1109 6.04 21.97 63.37
CA GLN A 1109 6.97 21.94 64.56
C GLN A 1109 6.99 20.63 65.38
N GLY A 1110 8.11 20.04 65.82
CA GLY A 1110 9.57 20.30 65.64
C GLY A 1110 10.28 19.06 65.04
N GLU A 1111 11.40 18.47 65.49
CA GLU A 1111 12.62 18.79 66.31
C GLU A 1111 13.46 17.47 66.35
N ALA A 1112 14.79 17.33 66.56
CA ALA A 1112 15.95 18.21 66.78
C ALA A 1112 17.27 17.52 66.28
N LEU A 1113 18.48 17.98 66.67
CA LEU A 1113 19.80 17.37 66.33
C LEU A 1113 20.82 17.41 67.50
N PRO A 1114 21.89 16.58 67.43
CA PRO A 1114 23.28 17.10 67.42
C PRO A 1114 24.17 16.39 66.37
N SER A 1115 24.86 17.08 65.45
CA SER A 1115 26.20 17.73 65.56
C SER A 1115 27.40 16.74 65.66
N THR A 1116 28.60 16.96 65.07
CA THR A 1116 29.35 18.21 64.83
C THR A 1116 30.20 18.29 63.54
N THR A 1117 30.36 19.53 63.02
CA THR A 1117 31.52 20.12 62.30
C THR A 1117 32.04 19.59 60.94
N ALA A 1118 31.91 20.45 59.92
CA ALA A 1118 32.87 20.67 58.83
C ALA A 1118 32.92 22.20 58.49
N PRO A 1119 33.99 22.76 57.90
CA PRO A 1119 34.18 24.22 57.79
C PRO A 1119 33.46 24.91 56.63
N ARG A 1120 33.42 26.25 56.69
CA ARG A 1120 32.71 27.18 55.78
C ARG A 1120 33.29 27.22 54.36
N GLY A 1121 32.46 27.62 53.37
CA GLY A 1121 32.93 28.56 52.35
C GLY A 1121 32.65 28.31 50.86
N ALA A 1122 31.50 27.75 50.48
CA ALA A 1122 31.07 27.75 49.06
C ALA A 1122 29.60 28.18 48.93
N VAL A 1123 29.35 29.29 48.22
CA VAL A 1123 28.00 29.74 47.87
C VAL A 1123 27.72 29.28 46.43
N SER A 1124 26.64 28.53 46.24
CA SER A 1124 26.16 28.17 44.90
C SER A 1124 25.25 29.28 44.36
N GLU A 1125 25.77 30.11 43.46
CA GLU A 1125 24.95 31.11 42.77
C GLU A 1125 23.98 30.44 41.78
N ALA A 1126 22.71 30.84 41.81
CA ALA A 1126 21.68 30.30 40.92
C ALA A 1126 21.83 30.89 39.51
N GLY A 1127 22.13 30.04 38.52
CA GLY A 1127 22.49 30.48 37.16
C GLY A 1127 21.31 30.99 36.33
N LEU A 1128 21.32 32.29 36.01
CA LEU A 1128 20.43 32.90 35.02
C LEU A 1128 20.77 32.45 33.57
N LEU A 1129 19.82 32.64 32.65
CA LEU A 1129 20.05 32.48 31.21
C LEU A 1129 20.71 33.74 30.64
N SER A 1130 21.60 33.57 29.66
CA SER A 1130 22.30 34.68 28.99
C SER A 1130 21.34 35.48 28.09
N LEU A 1131 21.40 36.82 28.20
CA LEU A 1131 20.73 37.74 27.27
C LEU A 1131 21.63 38.10 26.09
N ALA A 1132 21.05 38.42 24.93
CA ALA A 1132 21.79 38.95 23.81
C ALA A 1132 22.17 40.42 24.09
N VAL A 1133 23.48 40.73 24.07
CA VAL A 1133 23.96 42.10 24.33
C VAL A 1133 24.52 42.70 23.05
N THR A 1134 23.71 43.55 22.41
CA THR A 1134 24.15 44.53 21.42
C THR A 1134 25.00 45.60 22.11
N PHE A 1135 26.14 45.95 21.52
CA PHE A 1135 26.93 47.11 21.91
C PHE A 1135 27.46 47.79 20.65
N ASP A 1136 27.36 49.12 20.62
CA ASP A 1136 27.73 49.92 19.46
C ASP A 1136 29.25 49.82 19.18
N THR A 1137 29.62 49.99 17.92
CA THR A 1137 31.01 49.96 17.46
C THR A 1137 31.44 51.34 16.92
N PRO A 1138 31.57 52.37 17.77
CA PRO A 1138 32.09 53.67 17.37
C PRO A 1138 33.57 53.58 17.00
N GLY A 1139 34.03 54.43 16.08
CA GLY A 1139 35.42 54.42 15.59
C GLY A 1139 35.65 53.55 14.35
N THR A 1140 36.76 53.84 13.66
CA THR A 1140 37.21 53.06 12.50
C THR A 1140 37.76 51.70 12.93
N PRO A 1141 37.30 50.58 12.33
CA PRO A 1141 37.82 49.25 12.66
C PRO A 1141 39.27 49.06 12.20
N LEU A 1142 40.10 48.50 13.09
CA LEU A 1142 41.45 48.02 12.78
C LEU A 1142 41.44 46.48 12.82
N TYR A 1143 41.81 45.85 11.71
CA TYR A 1143 41.79 44.39 11.56
C TYR A 1143 43.18 43.79 11.74
N PHE A 1144 43.26 42.69 12.48
CA PHE A 1144 44.46 41.91 12.71
C PHE A 1144 44.19 40.41 12.56
N GLU A 1145 45.22 39.65 12.19
CA GLU A 1145 45.16 38.18 12.04
C GLU A 1145 46.43 37.49 12.51
N ALA A 1146 46.29 36.23 12.95
CA ALA A 1146 47.40 35.38 13.38
C ALA A 1146 47.16 33.90 13.03
N SER A 1147 48.25 33.14 12.89
CA SER A 1147 48.23 31.70 12.62
C SER A 1147 47.89 30.88 13.88
N GLY A 1148 47.60 29.58 13.71
CA GLY A 1148 46.90 28.79 14.73
C GLY A 1148 47.71 28.25 15.92
N GLU A 1149 49.04 28.34 15.90
CA GLU A 1149 49.90 27.84 16.99
C GLU A 1149 50.56 28.98 17.81
N GLU A 1150 50.34 30.23 17.45
CA GLU A 1150 50.90 31.41 18.13
C GLU A 1150 49.95 31.98 19.18
N GLY A 1151 50.49 32.42 20.32
CA GLY A 1151 49.73 33.15 21.34
C GLY A 1151 49.29 34.51 20.81
N LEU A 1152 48.09 34.96 21.16
CA LEU A 1152 47.54 36.23 20.69
C LEU A 1152 48.15 37.41 21.48
N GLU A 1153 49.21 37.99 20.93
CA GLU A 1153 49.89 39.14 21.50
C GLU A 1153 49.76 40.34 20.56
N LEU A 1154 49.30 41.46 21.13
CA LEU A 1154 49.21 42.75 20.45
C LEU A 1154 49.68 43.86 21.41
N GLU A 1155 50.47 44.77 20.89
CA GLU A 1155 50.92 45.99 21.56
C GLU A 1155 50.75 47.16 20.58
N PHE A 1156 50.30 48.31 21.06
CA PHE A 1156 50.27 49.55 20.28
C PHE A 1156 50.49 50.80 21.13
N SER A 1157 51.03 51.84 20.50
CA SER A 1157 51.26 53.16 21.09
C SER A 1157 50.11 54.12 20.78
N VAL A 1158 49.69 54.87 21.78
CA VAL A 1158 48.68 55.93 21.71
C VAL A 1158 49.35 57.28 21.43
N TYR A 1159 48.94 57.93 20.34
CA TYR A 1159 49.40 59.23 19.88
C TYR A 1159 48.25 60.25 19.95
N PRO A 1160 48.50 61.58 19.99
CA PRO A 1160 47.39 62.54 19.92
C PRO A 1160 46.67 62.39 18.57
N ALA A 1161 45.38 62.74 18.51
CA ALA A 1161 44.75 62.95 17.21
C ALA A 1161 45.54 64.01 16.40
N GLU A 1162 45.62 63.85 15.08
CA GLU A 1162 46.26 64.83 14.19
C GLU A 1162 45.53 66.17 14.30
N GLY A 1163 46.12 67.10 15.05
CA GLY A 1163 45.41 68.31 15.47
C GLY A 1163 45.90 68.94 16.78
N SER A 1164 46.81 68.32 17.54
CA SER A 1164 47.41 68.94 18.74
C SER A 1164 48.39 70.09 18.40
N SER A 1165 47.83 71.18 17.88
CA SER A 1165 48.56 72.35 17.35
C SER A 1165 49.56 72.96 18.34
N TRP A 1166 49.31 72.87 19.65
CA TRP A 1166 50.16 73.51 20.66
C TRP A 1166 51.65 73.12 20.56
N LEU A 1167 51.98 71.89 20.16
CA LEU A 1167 53.39 71.47 19.99
C LEU A 1167 54.04 72.07 18.74
N SER A 1168 53.34 72.10 17.60
CA SER A 1168 53.86 72.74 16.39
C SER A 1168 53.90 74.26 16.57
N THR A 1169 52.86 74.87 17.14
CA THR A 1169 52.83 76.31 17.46
C THR A 1169 53.89 76.71 18.48
N LEU A 1170 54.20 75.89 19.49
CA LEU A 1170 55.26 76.18 20.47
C LEU A 1170 56.66 75.99 19.85
N ALA A 1171 56.87 74.98 19.00
CA ALA A 1171 58.10 74.82 18.24
C ALA A 1171 58.31 75.98 17.23
N GLN A 1172 57.25 76.40 16.54
CA GLN A 1172 57.23 77.55 15.64
C GLN A 1172 57.51 78.86 16.40
N ALA A 1173 56.88 79.06 17.56
CA ALA A 1173 57.11 80.24 18.40
C ALA A 1173 58.55 80.31 18.92
N LEU A 1174 59.13 79.18 19.36
CA LEU A 1174 60.54 79.10 19.78
C LEU A 1174 61.50 79.34 18.61
N ALA A 1175 61.22 78.77 17.43
CA ALA A 1175 62.01 79.01 16.22
C ALA A 1175 61.96 80.48 15.79
N LEU A 1176 60.79 81.11 15.86
CA LEU A 1176 60.58 82.50 15.48
C LEU A 1176 61.19 83.47 16.50
N LEU A 1177 61.11 83.17 17.80
CA LEU A 1177 61.85 83.90 18.85
C LEU A 1177 63.37 83.81 18.66
N ALA A 1178 63.90 82.61 18.44
CA ALA A 1178 65.33 82.40 18.21
C ALA A 1178 65.82 83.13 16.95
N LEU A 1179 65.03 83.10 15.87
CA LEU A 1179 65.36 83.76 14.60
C LEU A 1179 65.26 85.28 14.70
N LEU A 1180 64.25 85.84 15.38
CA LEU A 1180 64.16 87.28 15.66
C LEU A 1180 65.33 87.74 16.54
N ALA A 1181 65.64 87.03 17.62
CA ALA A 1181 66.74 87.39 18.51
C ALA A 1181 68.11 87.30 17.80
N GLY A 1182 68.31 86.29 16.94
CA GLY A 1182 69.47 86.19 16.06
C GLY A 1182 69.56 87.35 15.06
N ALA A 1183 68.46 87.70 14.39
CA ALA A 1183 68.41 88.82 13.45
C ALA A 1183 68.67 90.18 14.12
N PHE A 1184 68.18 90.36 15.36
CA PHE A 1184 68.43 91.55 16.17
C PHE A 1184 69.91 91.66 16.57
N ARG A 1185 70.52 90.56 17.05
CA ARG A 1185 71.96 90.51 17.36
C ARG A 1185 72.85 90.70 16.14
N CYS A 1186 72.42 90.24 14.96
CA CYS A 1186 73.10 90.50 13.69
C CYS A 1186 72.85 91.90 13.11
N GLY A 1187 72.13 92.78 13.82
CA GLY A 1187 71.97 94.19 13.44
C GLY A 1187 71.05 94.46 12.24
N LEU A 1188 70.20 93.50 11.82
CA LEU A 1188 69.33 93.68 10.64
C LEU A 1188 68.40 94.90 10.74
N PHE A 1189 68.03 95.30 11.96
CA PHE A 1189 67.11 96.41 12.24
C PHE A 1189 67.80 97.74 12.58
N GLY A 1190 69.14 97.80 12.58
CA GLY A 1190 69.91 99.03 12.81
C GLY A 1190 70.15 99.85 11.53
N ARG A 1191 70.45 101.15 11.66
CA ARG A 1191 70.92 101.96 10.53
C ARG A 1191 72.35 101.57 10.17
N THR A 1192 72.55 100.93 9.02
CA THR A 1192 73.90 100.60 8.49
C THR A 1192 74.14 101.19 7.10
N GLN A 1193 75.41 101.28 6.69
CA GLN A 1193 75.81 101.94 5.43
C GLN A 1193 75.59 101.08 4.16
N LYS A 1194 74.92 99.91 4.23
CA LYS A 1194 74.72 99.00 3.08
C LYS A 1194 73.27 98.49 2.96
N PRO A 1195 72.30 99.35 2.58
CA PRO A 1195 70.87 99.03 2.62
C PRO A 1195 70.47 97.84 1.74
N ALA A 1196 71.10 97.63 0.59
CA ALA A 1196 70.80 96.49 -0.30
C ALA A 1196 71.09 95.12 0.36
N LEU A 1197 72.10 95.06 1.24
CA LEU A 1197 72.49 93.83 1.93
C LEU A 1197 71.55 93.54 3.11
N GLN A 1198 71.08 94.57 3.82
CA GLN A 1198 70.00 94.44 4.80
C GLN A 1198 68.67 94.03 4.14
N ALA A 1199 68.34 94.58 2.96
CA ALA A 1199 67.12 94.20 2.23
C ALA A 1199 67.12 92.71 1.85
N LEU A 1200 68.23 92.19 1.30
CA LEU A 1200 68.38 90.75 1.02
C LEU A 1200 68.29 89.89 2.28
N ALA A 1201 68.90 90.32 3.39
CA ALA A 1201 68.84 89.60 4.65
C ALA A 1201 67.43 89.60 5.26
N LEU A 1202 66.68 90.70 5.14
CA LEU A 1202 65.28 90.80 5.56
C LEU A 1202 64.35 89.93 4.71
N VAL A 1203 64.60 89.84 3.39
CA VAL A 1203 63.86 88.92 2.50
C VAL A 1203 64.16 87.46 2.86
N ALA A 1204 65.41 87.10 3.16
CA ALA A 1204 65.77 85.77 3.63
C ALA A 1204 65.14 85.42 4.99
N VAL A 1205 65.12 86.37 5.93
CA VAL A 1205 64.43 86.25 7.23
C VAL A 1205 62.92 86.11 7.05
N GLY A 1206 62.30 86.91 6.18
CA GLY A 1206 60.87 86.82 5.86
C GLY A 1206 60.50 85.49 5.20
N GLY A 1207 61.34 84.99 4.28
CA GLY A 1207 61.19 83.68 3.66
C GLY A 1207 61.30 82.54 4.67
N LEU A 1208 62.24 82.63 5.63
CA LEU A 1208 62.34 81.67 6.73
C LEU A 1208 61.10 81.74 7.65
N VAL A 1209 60.62 82.94 8.00
CA VAL A 1209 59.39 83.10 8.81
C VAL A 1209 58.17 82.51 8.09
N ALA A 1210 58.03 82.69 6.78
CA ALA A 1210 57.01 82.01 6.00
C ALA A 1210 57.17 80.47 6.05
N LEU A 1211 58.41 79.96 5.92
CA LEU A 1211 58.69 78.53 6.04
C LEU A 1211 58.37 77.95 7.43
N ILE A 1212 58.58 78.71 8.52
CA ILE A 1212 58.21 78.29 9.89
C ILE A 1212 56.73 77.89 9.95
N PHE A 1213 55.84 78.73 9.41
CA PHE A 1213 54.40 78.49 9.45
C PHE A 1213 53.91 77.46 8.43
N VAL A 1214 54.64 77.25 7.33
CA VAL A 1214 54.25 76.31 6.25
C VAL A 1214 54.78 74.89 6.46
N HIS A 1215 55.95 74.69 7.10
CA HIS A 1215 56.55 73.35 7.25
C HIS A 1215 57.35 73.18 8.54
N LEU A 1216 57.18 72.04 9.21
CA LEU A 1216 57.92 71.73 10.46
C LEU A 1216 59.44 71.71 10.27
N ALA A 1217 59.92 71.29 9.10
CA ALA A 1217 61.33 71.37 8.70
C ALA A 1217 61.82 72.82 8.56
N GLY A 1218 60.95 73.74 8.13
CA GLY A 1218 61.23 75.17 8.09
C GLY A 1218 61.45 75.75 9.50
N ALA A 1219 60.66 75.33 10.48
CA ALA A 1219 60.87 75.68 11.88
C ALA A 1219 62.22 75.18 12.43
N ALA A 1220 62.65 73.96 12.08
CA ALA A 1220 63.96 73.43 12.46
C ALA A 1220 65.12 74.24 11.84
N VAL A 1221 65.07 74.52 10.53
CA VAL A 1221 66.09 75.33 9.83
C VAL A 1221 66.13 76.76 10.39
N ALA A 1222 64.97 77.36 10.66
CA ALA A 1222 64.87 78.70 11.26
C ALA A 1222 65.46 78.76 12.68
N LEU A 1223 65.19 77.77 13.52
CA LEU A 1223 65.74 77.68 14.87
C LEU A 1223 67.28 77.55 14.83
N VAL A 1224 67.82 76.72 13.94
CA VAL A 1224 69.28 76.61 13.73
C VAL A 1224 69.87 77.93 13.23
N ALA A 1225 69.25 78.59 12.24
CA ALA A 1225 69.71 79.88 11.73
C ALA A 1225 69.69 80.98 12.82
N GLY A 1226 68.64 81.02 13.65
CA GLY A 1226 68.53 81.91 14.79
C GLY A 1226 69.61 81.67 15.85
N LEU A 1227 69.86 80.42 16.22
CA LEU A 1227 70.92 80.05 17.16
C LEU A 1227 72.33 80.33 16.62
N VAL A 1228 72.56 80.17 15.31
CA VAL A 1228 73.80 80.57 14.64
C VAL A 1228 73.98 82.09 14.68
N GLY A 1229 72.93 82.86 14.38
CA GLY A 1229 72.94 84.33 14.53
C GLY A 1229 73.18 84.78 15.98
N LEU A 1230 72.59 84.09 16.96
CA LEU A 1230 72.82 84.34 18.39
C LEU A 1230 74.26 84.00 18.83
N ARG A 1231 74.94 83.05 18.19
CA ARG A 1231 76.30 82.61 18.53
C ARG A 1231 77.41 83.41 17.82
N PHE A 1232 77.18 83.81 16.57
CA PHE A 1232 78.20 84.44 15.71
C PHE A 1232 77.86 85.88 15.29
N GLY A 1233 76.68 86.40 15.63
CA GLY A 1233 76.31 87.80 15.41
C GLY A 1233 77.21 88.74 16.23
N PRO A 1234 77.81 89.78 15.60
CA PRO A 1234 78.74 90.68 16.26
C PRO A 1234 78.04 91.45 17.39
N ALA A 1235 78.65 91.51 18.56
CA ALA A 1235 78.13 92.33 19.65
C ALA A 1235 78.26 93.81 19.27
N SER A 1236 77.14 94.53 19.24
CA SER A 1236 77.11 95.99 19.10
C SER A 1236 77.66 96.63 20.38
N ALA A 1237 78.97 96.85 20.43
CA ALA A 1237 79.59 97.66 21.46
C ALA A 1237 79.05 99.10 21.37
N ALA A 1238 78.74 99.70 22.53
CA ALA A 1238 78.11 101.01 22.57
C ALA A 1238 79.15 102.15 22.42
N ALA A 1239 79.10 102.82 21.28
CA ALA A 1239 79.60 104.17 21.03
C ALA A 1239 78.78 104.79 19.87
#